data_AF-A0A925CAR0-F1
#
_entry.id   AF-A0A925CAR0-F1
#
_cell.length_a   1.000
_cell.length_b   1.000
_cell.length_c   1.000
_cell.angle_alpha   90.00
_cell.angle_beta   90.00
_cell.angle_gamma   90.00
#
_symmetry.space_group_name_H-M   'P 1'
#
loop_
_entity.id
_entity.type
_entity.pdbx_description
1 polymer ?
#
loop_
_entity_poly.entity_id
_entity_poly.type
_entity_poly.pdbx_seq_one_letter_code
_entity_poly.pdbx_strand_id
1 'polypeptide(L)'
;MTHRHCRGWPINLAVLLSLLLFLSRTAPALAQPDTKPTITAQWGFSPTTPLIHDRWGPVYITVVAATAFAGDIVVRYREDSSQIAAISTPISVTPGRPATVQVMVRIPQSADSVIVELYKQRADTGAGAAHPSESGFPIRRLNFQAGASGAGDSLPLPIEPLADGVLLLGITARGTTDLELDAFGRTRGARVVVTDHEVATCTIDPSASPLSWIGFDSVGMLVVEATAAHRMDERALAAVRQWVTRGGALTIIAGSPGDDWKLWLPPAFAGDLLALAPLTTEPVPGALAAVVAAGPPIIDPDYVEFETPSAWGDAGPPAQSEHGWERSINSGSEETKAMLESWQKANLGPLGPSAPRFDAALVASSSMAQRRISLLGVGDQNGWKLLYTPTGSADGARQTGAAAIGPVGFGTVCVLGFYPRDAASIGSARATQAVYLDVLSAAGCLVAAAKSPQPQWFGGVTPSVSDSATNAMLDEVCDVPVTGRSTFLFIAAGMAVLALMLGPGDFFLLKKLRLRHRSWLTALLWISLATALAYFGPTAIRSGDTGVRRVSAIDAIDHPDHPLGWQSSITGVFAASSMRLGLSDTQGQWWNGVAPINWYSDQTKFGALFPRVQGTAGLAEAGDDPWGGLLPKSGDSCRPAPIWQRMWTMRSFHDEGRVPLPFRTRVLATDREVAADTPILRIEGLPPGTQISAPALCLGSGRWRSLAAPVDPVGPDGVVELYSVMPETAEPPVIWASQSQSNQYDYSMPRLAPVATNPGTALQLLGPRARAGVISTYLQSGRWGLVLLRLHSMPSDVHLEGAQPRPRQLICRVLVPLPAEPADSDSTTSESSQP
;
A
#
# COMPACT_ATOMS: atom_id res chain seq x y z
N MET A 1 80.85 -49.30 -55.40
CA MET A 1 81.26 -48.50 -54.23
C MET A 1 80.09 -48.41 -53.25
N THR A 2 80.33 -48.74 -51.98
CA THR A 2 79.56 -48.45 -50.74
C THR A 2 78.06 -48.85 -50.69
N HIS A 3 77.63 -49.96 -50.07
CA HIS A 3 77.50 -50.35 -48.64
C HIS A 3 76.48 -49.54 -47.77
N ARG A 4 75.36 -50.22 -47.48
CA ARG A 4 74.65 -50.52 -46.20
C ARG A 4 74.46 -49.49 -45.06
N HIS A 5 73.26 -49.65 -44.46
CA HIS A 5 72.81 -49.44 -43.06
C HIS A 5 72.21 -48.09 -42.66
N CYS A 6 70.88 -48.08 -42.44
CA CYS A 6 70.30 -48.02 -41.09
C CYS A 6 68.76 -48.20 -41.14
N ARG A 7 68.29 -49.38 -40.72
CA ARG A 7 66.89 -49.66 -40.35
C ARG A 7 66.87 -49.82 -38.83
N GLY A 8 65.97 -49.10 -38.17
CA GLY A 8 65.63 -49.31 -36.77
C GLY A 8 65.30 -48.00 -36.09
N TRP A 9 63.99 -47.76 -35.89
CA TRP A 9 63.35 -46.92 -34.86
C TRP A 9 62.10 -46.21 -35.42
N PRO A 10 60.92 -46.88 -35.42
CA PRO A 10 59.68 -46.12 -35.22
C PRO A 10 58.80 -46.64 -34.08
N ILE A 11 59.14 -47.77 -33.43
CA ILE A 11 58.26 -48.40 -32.44
C ILE A 11 58.27 -47.67 -31.09
N ASN A 12 59.38 -47.06 -30.68
CA ASN A 12 59.44 -46.37 -29.38
C ASN A 12 58.73 -45.01 -29.35
N LEU A 13 58.61 -44.32 -30.50
CA LEU A 13 57.95 -43.00 -30.55
C LEU A 13 56.44 -43.12 -30.40
N ALA A 14 55.83 -44.14 -31.04
CA ALA A 14 54.38 -44.36 -30.98
C ALA A 14 53.92 -44.78 -29.57
N VAL A 15 54.72 -45.58 -28.86
CA VAL A 15 54.43 -45.97 -27.47
C VAL A 15 54.61 -44.78 -26.53
N LEU A 16 55.64 -43.94 -26.72
CA LEU A 16 55.84 -42.75 -25.88
C LEU A 16 54.72 -41.70 -26.09
N LEU A 17 54.27 -41.50 -27.33
CA LEU A 17 53.15 -40.60 -27.64
C LEU A 17 51.83 -41.14 -27.06
N SER A 18 51.61 -42.45 -27.14
CA SER A 18 50.41 -43.08 -26.57
C SER A 18 50.40 -43.00 -25.05
N LEU A 19 51.57 -43.12 -24.39
CA LEU A 19 51.70 -42.95 -22.94
C LEU A 19 51.48 -41.49 -22.51
N LEU A 20 51.99 -40.52 -23.27
CA LEU A 20 51.76 -39.08 -23.02
C LEU A 20 50.30 -38.67 -23.24
N LEU A 21 49.61 -39.29 -24.22
CA LEU A 21 48.17 -39.09 -24.44
C LEU A 21 47.31 -39.79 -23.38
N PHE A 22 47.78 -40.88 -22.77
CA PHE A 22 47.09 -41.52 -21.64
C PHE A 22 47.32 -40.79 -20.31
N LEU A 23 48.54 -40.28 -20.06
CA LEU A 23 48.87 -39.52 -18.85
C LEU A 23 48.23 -38.11 -18.84
N SER A 24 47.90 -37.55 -20.01
CA SER A 24 47.16 -36.27 -20.10
C SER A 24 45.64 -36.42 -19.85
N ARG A 25 45.10 -37.64 -19.77
CA ARG A 25 43.67 -37.88 -19.51
C ARG A 25 43.32 -38.14 -18.03
N THR A 26 44.30 -38.23 -17.14
CA THR A 26 44.08 -38.56 -15.71
C THR A 26 44.55 -37.49 -14.74
N ALA A 27 44.87 -36.28 -15.19
CA ALA A 27 44.88 -35.15 -14.28
C ALA A 27 43.42 -34.91 -13.86
N PRO A 28 43.05 -35.08 -12.57
CA PRO A 28 41.75 -34.58 -12.12
C PRO A 28 41.74 -33.11 -12.50
N ALA A 29 40.81 -32.70 -13.37
CA ALA A 29 40.59 -31.30 -13.62
C ALA A 29 40.35 -30.69 -12.24
N LEU A 30 41.34 -29.96 -11.71
CA LEU A 30 41.19 -29.16 -10.51
C LEU A 30 39.94 -28.34 -10.80
N ALA A 31 38.83 -28.69 -10.13
CA ALA A 31 37.54 -28.11 -10.40
C ALA A 31 37.73 -26.61 -10.40
N GLN A 32 37.66 -26.00 -11.58
CA GLN A 32 37.93 -24.59 -11.74
C GLN A 32 36.91 -23.93 -10.82
N PRO A 33 37.35 -23.23 -9.75
CA PRO A 33 36.42 -22.73 -8.74
C PRO A 33 35.35 -21.95 -9.47
N ASP A 34 34.07 -22.31 -9.24
CA ASP A 34 32.95 -21.77 -10.00
C ASP A 34 33.04 -20.24 -9.97
N THR A 35 33.46 -19.64 -11.09
CA THR A 35 33.73 -18.21 -11.17
C THR A 35 32.44 -17.41 -11.24
N LYS A 36 31.29 -18.08 -11.27
CA LYS A 36 29.98 -17.45 -11.32
C LYS A 36 29.65 -16.79 -9.99
N PRO A 37 29.13 -15.56 -10.01
CA PRO A 37 28.67 -14.90 -8.79
C PRO A 37 27.58 -15.73 -8.11
N THR A 38 27.65 -15.83 -6.79
CA THR A 38 26.61 -16.41 -5.93
C THR A 38 25.66 -15.33 -5.48
N ILE A 39 24.36 -15.60 -5.66
CA ILE A 39 23.28 -14.70 -5.28
C ILE A 39 22.46 -15.43 -4.21
N THR A 40 22.15 -14.74 -3.12
CA THR A 40 21.17 -15.16 -2.12
C THR A 40 20.17 -14.02 -1.93
N ALA A 41 18.92 -14.35 -1.64
CA ALA A 41 17.88 -13.37 -1.37
C ALA A 41 17.21 -13.71 -0.04
N GLN A 42 17.11 -12.72 0.84
CA GLN A 42 16.30 -12.75 2.05
C GLN A 42 15.05 -11.90 1.82
N TRP A 43 13.89 -12.51 2.00
CA TRP A 43 12.60 -11.86 1.81
C TRP A 43 12.10 -11.29 3.13
N GLY A 44 11.62 -10.05 3.12
CA GLY A 44 11.13 -9.39 4.32
C GLY A 44 12.23 -8.99 5.28
N PHE A 45 11.85 -8.73 6.52
CA PHE A 45 12.71 -8.18 7.56
C PHE A 45 13.61 -9.24 8.24
N SER A 46 13.17 -10.49 8.22
CA SER A 46 13.86 -11.64 8.80
C SER A 46 13.64 -12.86 7.89
N PRO A 47 14.56 -13.84 7.89
CA PRO A 47 14.32 -15.13 7.24
C PRO A 47 13.01 -15.83 7.64
N THR A 48 12.45 -15.50 8.81
CA THR A 48 11.22 -16.09 9.36
C THR A 48 9.96 -15.26 9.09
N THR A 49 10.08 -14.04 8.56
CA THR A 49 8.95 -13.12 8.42
C THR A 49 8.63 -12.92 6.95
N PRO A 50 7.57 -13.56 6.43
CA PRO A 50 7.21 -13.44 5.03
C PRO A 50 6.83 -12.01 4.70
N LEU A 51 6.96 -11.66 3.41
CA LEU A 51 6.40 -10.41 2.90
C LEU A 51 4.88 -10.47 2.96
N ILE A 52 4.25 -9.37 3.37
CA ILE A 52 2.80 -9.22 3.28
C ILE A 52 2.47 -8.91 1.82
N HIS A 53 1.58 -9.71 1.22
CA HIS A 53 1.12 -9.52 -0.15
C HIS A 53 0.50 -8.13 -0.34
N ASP A 54 0.64 -7.58 -1.56
CA ASP A 54 0.06 -6.29 -1.95
C ASP A 54 0.52 -5.09 -1.11
N ARG A 55 1.58 -5.27 -0.32
CA ARG A 55 2.29 -4.24 0.45
C ARG A 55 3.74 -4.19 0.03
N TRP A 56 4.35 -3.02 0.15
CA TRP A 56 5.79 -2.92 -0.07
C TRP A 56 6.55 -3.53 1.10
N GLY A 57 7.63 -4.25 0.77
CA GLY A 57 8.58 -4.75 1.76
C GLY A 57 9.97 -4.94 1.17
N PRO A 58 10.98 -5.06 2.04
CA PRO A 58 12.36 -5.18 1.61
C PRO A 58 12.70 -6.60 1.16
N VAL A 59 13.59 -6.70 0.18
CA VAL A 59 14.30 -7.92 -0.21
C VAL A 59 15.78 -7.60 -0.17
N TYR A 60 16.52 -8.32 0.66
CA TYR A 60 17.96 -8.17 0.80
C TYR A 60 18.65 -9.17 -0.10
N ILE A 61 19.34 -8.69 -1.13
CA ILE A 61 19.99 -9.53 -2.13
C ILE A 61 21.50 -9.41 -1.94
N THR A 62 22.12 -10.52 -1.53
CA THR A 62 23.56 -10.60 -1.30
C THR A 62 24.22 -11.26 -2.50
N VAL A 63 25.22 -10.60 -3.07
CA VAL A 63 26.03 -11.12 -4.17
C VAL A 63 27.47 -11.29 -3.72
N VAL A 64 28.03 -12.48 -3.95
CA VAL A 64 29.44 -12.80 -3.73
C VAL A 64 30.05 -13.20 -5.07
N ALA A 65 31.12 -12.53 -5.48
CA ALA A 65 31.80 -12.82 -6.74
C ALA A 65 33.28 -13.09 -6.52
N ALA A 66 33.85 -14.05 -7.26
CA ALA A 66 35.29 -14.33 -7.23
C ALA A 66 36.12 -13.26 -7.96
N THR A 67 35.48 -12.46 -8.82
CA THR A 67 36.10 -11.35 -9.56
C THR A 67 35.27 -10.09 -9.37
N ALA A 68 35.86 -8.93 -9.63
CA ALA A 68 35.17 -7.66 -9.48
C ALA A 68 33.99 -7.63 -10.46
N PHE A 69 32.82 -7.25 -9.97
CA PHE A 69 31.59 -7.26 -10.74
C PHE A 69 30.88 -5.91 -10.59
N ALA A 70 30.47 -5.32 -11.70
CA ALA A 70 29.58 -4.17 -11.75
C ALA A 70 28.43 -4.49 -12.69
N GLY A 71 27.21 -4.21 -12.26
CA GLY A 71 26.02 -4.65 -12.96
C GLY A 71 24.74 -4.23 -12.27
N ASP A 72 23.65 -4.88 -12.66
CA ASP A 72 22.31 -4.61 -12.14
C ASP A 72 21.69 -5.90 -11.61
N ILE A 73 21.02 -5.79 -10.46
CA ILE A 73 20.10 -6.81 -9.97
C ILE A 73 18.70 -6.42 -10.42
N VAL A 74 18.01 -7.34 -11.07
CA VAL A 74 16.63 -7.16 -11.51
C VAL A 74 15.74 -8.19 -10.82
N VAL A 75 14.78 -7.72 -10.03
CA VAL A 75 13.74 -8.55 -9.43
C VAL A 75 12.50 -8.45 -10.29
N ARG A 76 11.97 -9.58 -10.78
CA ARG A 76 10.77 -9.66 -11.62
C ARG A 76 9.69 -10.49 -10.94
N TYR A 77 8.45 -10.05 -11.05
CA TYR A 77 7.30 -10.86 -10.65
C TYR A 77 6.08 -10.47 -11.48
N ARG A 78 5.11 -11.38 -11.57
CA ARG A 78 3.83 -11.10 -12.21
C ARG A 78 3.02 -10.19 -11.28
N GLU A 79 2.69 -8.99 -11.75
CA GLU A 79 1.92 -8.01 -10.98
C GLU A 79 0.42 -8.30 -11.08
N ASP A 80 -0.03 -8.67 -12.27
CA ASP A 80 -1.40 -9.09 -12.52
C ASP A 80 -1.46 -9.97 -13.78
N SER A 81 -2.66 -10.27 -14.28
CA SER A 81 -2.81 -11.10 -15.47
C SER A 81 -2.24 -10.50 -16.76
N SER A 82 -2.00 -9.18 -16.77
CA SER A 82 -1.61 -8.33 -17.90
C SER A 82 -0.24 -7.66 -17.76
N GLN A 83 0.37 -7.65 -16.57
CA GLN A 83 1.60 -6.91 -16.27
C GLN A 83 2.66 -7.74 -15.52
N ILE A 84 3.94 -7.46 -15.82
CA ILE A 84 5.09 -7.90 -15.03
C ILE A 84 5.73 -6.67 -14.40
N ALA A 85 5.89 -6.70 -13.08
CA ALA A 85 6.76 -5.77 -12.40
C ALA A 85 8.21 -6.25 -12.56
N ALA A 86 9.12 -5.31 -12.84
CA ALA A 86 10.53 -5.52 -12.56
C ALA A 86 11.10 -4.30 -11.83
N ILE A 87 12.15 -4.54 -11.04
CA ILE A 87 12.78 -3.53 -10.20
C ILE A 87 14.28 -3.75 -10.36
N SER A 88 15.01 -2.70 -10.72
CA SER A 88 16.44 -2.79 -11.02
C SER A 88 17.24 -1.92 -10.08
N THR A 89 18.27 -2.51 -9.49
CA THR A 89 19.16 -1.86 -8.54
C THR A 89 20.60 -2.09 -9.00
N PRO A 90 21.39 -1.03 -9.21
CA PRO A 90 22.80 -1.20 -9.55
C PRO A 90 23.55 -1.83 -8.37
N ILE A 91 24.53 -2.68 -8.69
CA ILE A 91 25.40 -3.33 -7.70
C ILE A 91 26.85 -3.34 -8.16
N SER A 92 27.75 -3.10 -7.21
CA SER A 92 29.20 -3.28 -7.37
C SER A 92 29.71 -4.25 -6.30
N VAL A 93 30.40 -5.31 -6.72
CA VAL A 93 30.89 -6.39 -5.85
C VAL A 93 32.40 -6.45 -5.94
N THR A 94 33.06 -6.39 -4.78
CA THR A 94 34.51 -6.56 -4.65
C THR A 94 34.83 -8.06 -4.56
N PRO A 95 35.89 -8.57 -5.23
CA PRO A 95 36.26 -9.99 -5.17
C PRO A 95 36.29 -10.54 -3.74
N GLY A 96 35.56 -11.63 -3.50
CA GLY A 96 35.52 -12.33 -2.22
C GLY A 96 34.78 -11.62 -1.07
N ARG A 97 34.23 -10.42 -1.29
CA ARG A 97 33.41 -9.71 -0.30
C ARG A 97 31.93 -9.74 -0.69
N PRO A 98 31.02 -10.13 0.21
CA PRO A 98 29.60 -10.01 -0.05
C PRO A 98 29.22 -8.54 -0.21
N ALA A 99 28.40 -8.26 -1.22
CA ALA A 99 27.72 -6.98 -1.37
C ALA A 99 26.22 -7.23 -1.25
N THR A 100 25.58 -6.55 -0.30
CA THR A 100 24.14 -6.66 -0.08
C THR A 100 23.46 -5.40 -0.59
N VAL A 101 22.45 -5.57 -1.44
CA VAL A 101 21.56 -4.48 -1.85
C VAL A 101 20.16 -4.72 -1.32
N GLN A 102 19.46 -3.64 -1.01
CA GLN A 102 18.06 -3.67 -0.61
C GLN A 102 17.18 -3.28 -1.80
N VAL A 103 16.23 -4.14 -2.13
CA VAL A 103 15.23 -3.90 -3.18
C VAL A 103 13.86 -3.87 -2.53
N MET A 104 13.09 -2.81 -2.76
CA MET A 104 11.70 -2.74 -2.29
C MET A 104 10.80 -3.36 -3.34
N VAL A 105 9.96 -4.32 -2.94
CA VAL A 105 9.05 -5.05 -3.84
C VAL A 105 7.63 -4.99 -3.28
N ARG A 106 6.63 -5.01 -4.15
CA ARG A 106 5.22 -5.17 -3.80
C ARG A 106 4.67 -6.39 -4.51
N ILE A 107 4.86 -7.56 -3.91
CA ILE A 107 4.48 -8.83 -4.54
C ILE A 107 2.97 -9.04 -4.33
N PRO A 108 2.17 -9.10 -5.39
CA PRO A 108 0.74 -9.35 -5.26
C PRO A 108 0.48 -10.78 -4.80
N GLN A 109 -0.69 -11.02 -4.22
CA GLN A 109 -1.11 -12.37 -3.85
C GLN A 109 -1.18 -13.32 -5.05
N SER A 110 -1.45 -12.80 -6.26
CA SER A 110 -1.52 -13.57 -7.50
C SER A 110 -0.17 -13.89 -8.14
N ALA A 111 0.94 -13.41 -7.59
CA ALA A 111 2.26 -13.74 -8.12
C ALA A 111 2.55 -15.22 -7.89
N ASP A 112 2.86 -15.94 -8.97
CA ASP A 112 3.23 -17.36 -8.98
C ASP A 112 4.73 -17.58 -8.82
N SER A 113 5.53 -16.60 -9.24
CA SER A 113 6.99 -16.63 -9.12
C SER A 113 7.60 -15.26 -8.99
N VAL A 114 8.72 -15.21 -8.27
CA VAL A 114 9.62 -14.06 -8.23
C VAL A 114 10.98 -14.50 -8.74
N ILE A 115 11.49 -13.78 -9.72
CA ILE A 115 12.73 -14.10 -10.41
C ILE A 115 13.75 -13.01 -10.08
N VAL A 116 14.90 -13.40 -9.54
CA VAL A 116 16.03 -12.49 -9.30
C VAL A 116 17.11 -12.78 -10.33
N GLU A 117 17.45 -11.75 -11.12
CA GLU A 117 18.40 -11.83 -12.23
C GLU A 117 19.57 -10.87 -12.00
N LEU A 118 20.78 -11.30 -12.38
CA LEU A 118 21.98 -10.48 -12.31
C LEU A 118 22.53 -10.22 -13.73
N TYR A 119 22.64 -8.95 -14.09
CA TYR A 119 23.11 -8.49 -15.39
C TYR A 119 24.46 -7.77 -15.26
N LYS A 120 25.41 -8.07 -16.14
CA LYS A 120 26.69 -7.33 -16.20
C LYS A 120 26.47 -6.03 -16.94
N GLN A 121 26.97 -4.92 -16.40
CA GLN A 121 26.98 -3.65 -17.13
C GLN A 121 27.93 -3.76 -18.33
N ARG A 122 27.47 -3.40 -19.53
CA ARG A 122 28.32 -3.35 -20.73
C ARG A 122 29.05 -2.01 -20.73
N ALA A 123 30.39 -2.03 -20.83
CA ALA A 123 31.22 -0.84 -20.72
C ALA A 123 30.91 0.27 -21.75
N ASP A 124 30.24 -0.07 -22.86
CA ASP A 124 29.98 0.85 -23.99
C ASP A 124 28.57 1.45 -24.05
N THR A 125 27.66 1.08 -23.15
CA THR A 125 26.32 1.69 -23.13
C THR A 125 26.35 2.98 -22.33
N GLY A 126 26.57 4.11 -23.01
CA GLY A 126 26.49 5.44 -22.41
C GLY A 126 25.18 5.64 -21.63
N ALA A 127 25.18 6.59 -20.68
CA ALA A 127 24.17 6.81 -19.63
C ALA A 127 22.70 7.04 -20.07
N GLY A 128 22.36 6.84 -21.35
CA GLY A 128 20.99 6.89 -21.88
C GLY A 128 20.55 5.68 -22.71
N ALA A 129 21.35 4.60 -22.78
CA ALA A 129 20.98 3.40 -23.55
C ALA A 129 19.88 2.59 -22.84
N ALA A 130 19.06 1.91 -23.66
CA ALA A 130 17.91 1.09 -23.23
C ALA A 130 18.25 0.10 -22.09
N HIS A 131 17.24 -0.19 -21.25
CA HIS A 131 17.37 -1.01 -20.05
C HIS A 131 18.13 -2.33 -20.32
N PRO A 132 19.04 -2.78 -19.44
CA PRO A 132 19.82 -4.01 -19.61
C PRO A 132 18.98 -5.26 -19.93
N SER A 133 17.70 -5.28 -19.54
CA SER A 133 16.81 -6.40 -19.84
C SER A 133 16.47 -6.59 -21.31
N GLU A 134 16.57 -5.55 -22.15
CA GLU A 134 16.20 -5.66 -23.56
C GLU A 134 17.34 -6.21 -24.42
N SER A 135 18.58 -6.26 -23.90
CA SER A 135 19.76 -6.64 -24.72
C SER A 135 20.77 -7.58 -24.06
N GLY A 136 20.69 -7.83 -22.74
CA GLY A 136 21.59 -8.75 -22.02
C GLY A 136 20.96 -10.10 -21.68
N PHE A 137 21.76 -11.17 -21.69
CA PHE A 137 21.39 -12.43 -21.03
C PHE A 137 21.78 -12.34 -19.55
N PRO A 138 20.92 -12.80 -18.61
CA PRO A 138 21.28 -12.82 -17.20
C PRO A 138 22.46 -13.79 -16.97
N ILE A 139 23.44 -13.38 -16.17
CA ILE A 139 24.57 -14.26 -15.79
C ILE A 139 24.07 -15.37 -14.87
N ARG A 140 23.14 -15.02 -13.99
CA ARG A 140 22.51 -15.94 -13.03
C ARG A 140 21.07 -15.53 -12.82
N ARG A 141 20.23 -16.55 -12.66
CA ARG A 141 18.79 -16.43 -12.43
C ARG A 141 18.41 -17.32 -11.25
N LEU A 142 17.78 -16.75 -10.24
CA LEU A 142 17.13 -17.48 -9.16
C LEU A 142 15.62 -17.39 -9.41
N ASN A 143 14.96 -18.53 -9.43
CA ASN A 143 13.51 -18.59 -9.52
C ASN A 143 12.97 -19.03 -8.16
N PHE A 144 12.23 -18.14 -7.51
CA PHE A 144 11.48 -18.45 -6.32
C PHE A 144 10.06 -18.72 -6.79
N GLN A 145 9.58 -19.94 -6.62
CA GLN A 145 8.15 -20.14 -6.70
C GLN A 145 7.55 -19.39 -5.53
N ALA A 146 6.67 -18.43 -5.82
CA ALA A 146 5.68 -18.02 -4.85
C ALA A 146 4.66 -19.16 -4.77
N GLY A 147 5.14 -20.34 -4.37
CA GLY A 147 4.25 -21.38 -3.95
C GLY A 147 3.49 -20.85 -2.75
N ALA A 148 2.38 -21.49 -2.42
CA ALA A 148 1.79 -21.44 -1.09
C ALA A 148 2.75 -21.99 0.01
N SER A 149 4.07 -21.81 -0.15
CA SER A 149 5.11 -22.03 0.84
C SER A 149 4.93 -21.01 1.95
N GLY A 150 4.01 -21.30 2.86
CA GLY A 150 3.82 -20.49 4.06
C GLY A 150 2.41 -20.42 4.62
N ALA A 151 1.38 -21.01 4.00
CA ALA A 151 0.18 -21.38 4.75
C ALA A 151 0.46 -22.57 5.69
N GLY A 152 1.68 -22.67 6.21
CA GLY A 152 1.91 -23.39 7.44
C GLY A 152 1.12 -22.67 8.52
N ASP A 153 0.54 -23.45 9.42
CA ASP A 153 0.07 -23.00 10.71
C ASP A 153 1.23 -22.31 11.41
N SER A 154 1.41 -21.02 11.16
CA SER A 154 2.25 -20.18 11.98
C SER A 154 1.51 -20.05 13.30
N LEU A 155 1.85 -20.96 14.22
CA LEU A 155 1.49 -20.81 15.61
C LEU A 155 1.92 -19.41 16.05
N PRO A 156 1.11 -18.69 16.83
CA PRO A 156 1.47 -17.36 17.33
C PRO A 156 2.84 -17.47 18.01
N LEU A 157 3.87 -16.95 17.35
CA LEU A 157 5.20 -16.95 17.92
C LEU A 157 5.14 -16.07 19.18
N PRO A 158 5.64 -16.54 20.33
CA PRO A 158 5.71 -15.71 21.51
C PRO A 158 6.49 -14.44 21.17
N ILE A 159 5.93 -13.27 21.49
CA ILE A 159 6.64 -12.00 21.30
C ILE A 159 7.87 -12.04 22.20
N GLU A 160 9.04 -12.27 21.60
CA GLU A 160 10.28 -12.29 22.36
C GLU A 160 10.56 -10.89 22.92
N PRO A 161 11.02 -10.79 24.18
CA PRO A 161 11.38 -9.51 24.75
C PRO A 161 12.50 -8.86 23.93
N LEU A 162 12.35 -7.56 23.67
CA LEU A 162 13.34 -6.75 22.95
C LEU A 162 14.65 -6.73 23.76
N ALA A 163 15.60 -7.60 23.42
CA ALA A 163 16.84 -7.74 24.18
C ALA A 163 17.83 -6.61 23.89
N ASP A 164 17.80 -6.01 22.69
CA ASP A 164 18.55 -4.80 22.28
C ASP A 164 18.29 -4.51 20.78
N GLY A 165 17.07 -4.18 20.35
CA GLY A 165 16.77 -4.14 18.91
C GLY A 165 15.58 -3.30 18.47
N VAL A 166 15.12 -3.56 17.25
CA VAL A 166 13.88 -3.01 16.68
C VAL A 166 12.91 -4.17 16.47
N LEU A 167 11.74 -4.12 17.07
CA LEU A 167 10.69 -5.12 16.92
C LEU A 167 9.65 -4.60 15.93
N LEU A 168 9.36 -5.42 14.93
CA LEU A 168 8.37 -5.18 13.90
C LEU A 168 7.17 -6.05 14.18
N LEU A 169 5.99 -5.44 14.15
CA LEU A 169 4.72 -6.12 14.32
C LEU A 169 3.95 -5.99 13.01
N GLY A 170 3.84 -7.10 12.29
CA GLY A 170 2.94 -7.27 11.15
C GLY A 170 1.63 -7.84 11.65
N ILE A 171 0.50 -7.29 11.21
CA ILE A 171 -0.81 -7.88 11.47
C ILE A 171 -1.27 -8.52 10.18
N THR A 172 -1.44 -9.84 10.18
CA THR A 172 -2.11 -10.58 9.11
C THR A 172 -3.48 -11.02 9.64
N ALA A 173 -4.54 -10.64 8.93
CA ALA A 173 -5.88 -11.14 9.24
C ALA A 173 -6.10 -12.42 8.43
N ARG A 174 -6.32 -13.56 9.10
CA ARG A 174 -6.89 -14.76 8.47
C ARG A 174 -8.39 -14.77 8.77
N GLY A 175 -9.21 -14.88 7.72
CA GLY A 175 -10.63 -15.15 7.86
C GLY A 175 -10.95 -16.51 7.26
N THR A 176 -11.57 -17.41 8.01
CA THR A 176 -12.19 -18.63 7.49
C THR A 176 -13.71 -18.44 7.50
N THR A 177 -14.39 -18.84 6.43
CA THR A 177 -15.86 -18.89 6.41
C THR A 177 -16.27 -20.35 6.43
N ASP A 178 -16.91 -20.77 7.51
CA ASP A 178 -17.68 -22.00 7.52
C ASP A 178 -19.12 -21.70 7.08
N LEU A 179 -19.58 -22.47 6.10
CA LEU A 179 -20.90 -22.34 5.52
C LEU A 179 -21.69 -23.62 5.74
N GLU A 180 -22.69 -23.56 6.62
CA GLU A 180 -23.78 -24.54 6.62
C GLU A 180 -24.80 -24.15 5.54
N LEU A 181 -24.79 -24.91 4.45
CA LEU A 181 -25.82 -24.86 3.42
C LEU A 181 -26.94 -25.85 3.77
N ASP A 182 -28.19 -25.43 3.64
CA ASP A 182 -29.31 -26.37 3.69
C ASP A 182 -29.39 -27.22 2.40
N ALA A 183 -30.29 -28.20 2.41
CA ALA A 183 -30.49 -29.12 1.29
C ALA A 183 -30.92 -28.47 -0.04
N PHE A 184 -31.24 -27.17 -0.04
CA PHE A 184 -31.62 -26.39 -1.24
C PHE A 184 -30.53 -25.42 -1.69
N GLY A 185 -29.33 -25.49 -1.09
CA GLY A 185 -28.25 -24.54 -1.34
C GLY A 185 -28.54 -23.14 -0.82
N ARG A 186 -29.48 -23.00 0.13
CA ARG A 186 -29.75 -21.73 0.83
C ARG A 186 -28.98 -21.74 2.14
N THR A 187 -28.39 -20.61 2.48
CA THR A 187 -27.69 -20.43 3.75
C THR A 187 -28.68 -20.35 4.89
N ARG A 188 -28.51 -21.16 5.93
CA ARG A 188 -29.21 -20.99 7.21
C ARG A 188 -28.60 -19.90 8.12
N GLY A 189 -27.57 -19.23 7.61
CA GLY A 189 -26.81 -18.19 8.28
C GLY A 189 -25.37 -18.29 7.80
N ALA A 190 -24.84 -17.23 7.19
CA ALA A 190 -23.41 -17.17 6.90
C ALA A 190 -22.71 -16.74 8.19
N ARG A 191 -22.06 -17.68 8.88
CA ARG A 191 -21.23 -17.37 10.04
C ARG A 191 -19.83 -17.00 9.53
N VAL A 192 -19.59 -15.71 9.31
CA VAL A 192 -18.24 -15.21 9.03
C VAL A 192 -17.50 -15.14 10.36
N VAL A 193 -16.69 -16.15 10.66
CA VAL A 193 -15.80 -16.13 11.82
C VAL A 193 -14.46 -15.57 11.37
N VAL A 194 -14.18 -14.31 11.70
CA VAL A 194 -12.81 -13.78 11.61
C VAL A 194 -12.08 -14.36 12.82
N THR A 195 -11.55 -15.58 12.66
CA THR A 195 -11.07 -16.43 13.76
C THR A 195 -9.75 -15.94 14.34
N ASP A 196 -8.80 -15.44 13.54
CA ASP A 196 -7.47 -15.12 14.06
C ASP A 196 -6.83 -13.88 13.40
N HIS A 197 -6.60 -12.85 14.22
CA HIS A 197 -5.56 -11.86 13.93
C HIS A 197 -4.23 -12.46 14.34
N GLU A 198 -3.47 -12.92 13.35
CA GLU A 198 -2.13 -13.40 13.60
C GLU A 198 -1.19 -12.18 13.62
N VAL A 199 -0.62 -11.90 14.79
CA VAL A 199 0.41 -10.87 14.92
C VAL A 199 1.74 -11.56 14.65
N ALA A 200 2.27 -11.36 13.44
CA ALA A 200 3.61 -11.79 13.08
C ALA A 200 4.62 -10.79 13.65
N THR A 201 5.56 -11.28 14.46
CA THR A 201 6.58 -10.42 15.07
C THR A 201 7.96 -10.74 14.54
N CYS A 202 8.79 -9.73 14.36
CA CYS A 202 10.16 -9.86 13.89
C CYS A 202 11.08 -8.89 14.61
N THR A 203 12.16 -9.37 15.21
CA THR A 203 13.22 -8.49 15.71
C THR A 203 14.29 -8.33 14.64
N ILE A 204 14.67 -7.09 14.34
CA ILE A 204 15.79 -6.76 13.46
C ILE A 204 16.86 -5.96 14.21
N ASP A 205 18.10 -6.10 13.74
CA ASP A 205 19.19 -5.20 14.12
C ASP A 205 18.86 -3.78 13.60
N PRO A 206 18.96 -2.72 14.42
CA PRO A 206 18.76 -1.35 13.96
C PRO A 206 19.53 -1.00 12.69
N SER A 207 20.75 -1.52 12.52
CA SER A 207 21.62 -1.28 11.35
C SER A 207 21.13 -1.97 10.07
N ALA A 208 20.27 -2.98 10.18
CA ALA A 208 19.67 -3.69 9.06
C ALA A 208 18.32 -3.09 8.61
N SER A 209 17.87 -2.01 9.25
CA SER A 209 16.58 -1.37 8.96
C SER A 209 16.51 -0.84 7.53
N PRO A 210 15.33 -0.85 6.90
CA PRO A 210 15.14 -0.24 5.60
C PRO A 210 15.62 1.20 5.52
N LEU A 211 16.37 1.50 4.47
CA LEU A 211 16.87 2.85 4.19
C LEU A 211 15.82 3.72 3.50
N SER A 212 14.64 3.16 3.17
CA SER A 212 13.53 3.90 2.58
C SER A 212 12.24 3.62 3.33
N TRP A 213 11.43 4.68 3.50
CA TRP A 213 10.18 4.64 4.26
C TRP A 213 9.19 3.61 3.70
N ILE A 214 9.19 3.38 2.38
CA ILE A 214 8.27 2.44 1.73
C ILE A 214 8.54 0.99 2.17
N GLY A 215 9.76 0.69 2.61
CA GLY A 215 10.11 -0.64 3.10
C GLY A 215 9.31 -1.02 4.35
N PHE A 216 8.80 -0.04 5.09
CA PHE A 216 7.95 -0.22 6.26
C PHE A 216 6.44 -0.28 5.92
N ASP A 217 6.04 -0.26 4.66
CA ASP A 217 4.61 -0.27 4.27
C ASP A 217 3.86 -1.55 4.69
N SER A 218 4.58 -2.67 4.79
CA SER A 218 4.08 -3.95 5.32
C SER A 218 4.13 -4.04 6.85
N VAL A 219 4.65 -3.03 7.54
CA VAL A 219 4.74 -3.03 9.01
C VAL A 219 3.47 -2.41 9.58
N GLY A 220 2.78 -3.15 10.46
CA GLY A 220 1.60 -2.65 11.16
C GLY A 220 1.96 -1.69 12.31
N MET A 221 3.02 -2.03 13.05
CA MET A 221 3.63 -1.17 14.07
C MET A 221 5.12 -1.46 14.22
N LEU A 222 5.90 -0.40 14.40
CA LEU A 222 7.33 -0.46 14.72
C LEU A 222 7.50 -0.21 16.22
N VAL A 223 8.19 -1.09 16.93
CA VAL A 223 8.52 -0.94 18.35
C VAL A 223 10.03 -0.78 18.48
N VAL A 224 10.47 0.31 19.08
CA VAL A 224 11.89 0.66 19.19
C VAL A 224 12.24 1.01 20.62
N GLU A 225 13.46 0.68 21.02
CA GLU A 225 14.04 1.28 22.22
C GLU A 225 14.56 2.68 21.91
N ALA A 226 14.40 3.62 22.84
CA ALA A 226 14.86 5.00 22.68
C ALA A 226 16.33 5.08 22.23
N THR A 227 17.21 4.29 22.85
CA THR A 227 18.66 4.28 22.59
C THR A 227 19.05 3.64 21.25
N ALA A 228 18.15 2.87 20.63
CA ALA A 228 18.44 2.20 19.36
C ALA A 228 18.65 3.18 18.19
N ALA A 229 18.20 4.43 18.32
CA ALA A 229 18.44 5.50 17.35
C ALA A 229 19.94 5.73 17.09
N HIS A 230 20.79 5.61 18.12
CA HIS A 230 22.24 5.83 18.01
C HIS A 230 22.99 4.72 17.23
N ARG A 231 22.35 3.56 17.06
CA ARG A 231 22.92 2.41 16.31
C ARG A 231 22.34 2.29 14.90
N MET A 232 21.31 3.07 14.59
CA MET A 232 20.62 3.06 13.30
C MET A 232 21.34 4.00 12.33
N ASP A 233 21.40 3.63 11.04
CA ASP A 233 21.84 4.57 10.00
C ASP A 233 20.90 5.77 9.98
N GLU A 234 21.43 6.99 9.90
CA GLU A 234 20.63 8.22 9.92
C GLU A 234 19.56 8.24 8.83
N ARG A 235 19.82 7.63 7.67
CA ARG A 235 18.84 7.49 6.57
C ARG A 235 17.72 6.50 6.92
N ALA A 236 18.03 5.43 7.63
CA ALA A 236 16.99 4.53 8.15
C ALA A 236 16.13 5.23 9.21
N LEU A 237 16.74 6.03 10.10
CA LEU A 237 16.01 6.83 11.08
C LEU A 237 15.10 7.87 10.38
N ALA A 238 15.60 8.55 9.35
CA ALA A 238 14.81 9.46 8.51
C ALA A 238 13.68 8.73 7.77
N ALA A 239 13.93 7.52 7.27
CA ALA A 239 12.92 6.66 6.65
C ALA A 239 11.81 6.29 7.64
N VAL A 240 12.14 5.99 8.90
CA VAL A 240 11.15 5.74 9.96
C VAL A 240 10.31 6.99 10.23
N ARG A 241 10.94 8.16 10.40
CA ARG A 241 10.21 9.43 10.60
C ARG A 241 9.26 9.73 9.42
N GLN A 242 9.72 9.51 8.19
CA GLN A 242 8.91 9.69 6.99
C GLN A 242 7.76 8.68 6.91
N TRP A 243 7.99 7.42 7.28
CA TRP A 243 6.94 6.40 7.35
C TRP A 243 5.89 6.74 8.41
N VAL A 244 6.32 7.19 9.61
CA VAL A 244 5.40 7.66 10.65
C VAL A 244 4.58 8.83 10.12
N THR A 245 5.20 9.88 9.59
CA THR A 245 4.47 11.05 9.08
C THR A 245 3.51 10.73 7.92
N ARG A 246 3.72 9.64 7.18
CA ARG A 246 2.76 9.11 6.17
C ARG A 246 1.51 8.48 6.76
N GLY A 247 1.57 7.95 7.97
CA GLY A 247 0.51 7.09 8.52
C GLY A 247 0.99 5.84 9.27
N GLY A 248 2.30 5.66 9.46
CA GLY A 248 2.85 4.55 10.23
C GLY A 248 2.55 4.66 11.72
N ALA A 249 2.64 3.53 12.43
CA ALA A 249 2.49 3.46 13.88
C ALA A 249 3.81 3.11 14.55
N LEU A 250 4.29 3.96 15.46
CA LEU A 250 5.57 3.80 16.15
C LEU A 250 5.35 3.75 17.66
N THR A 251 5.90 2.74 18.32
CA THR A 251 5.99 2.66 19.78
C THR A 251 7.44 2.81 20.20
N ILE A 252 7.72 3.79 21.06
CA ILE A 252 9.05 4.07 21.59
C ILE A 252 9.08 3.67 23.06
N ILE A 253 9.95 2.73 23.41
CA ILE A 253 10.22 2.34 24.78
C ILE A 253 11.27 3.30 25.34
N ALA A 254 10.78 4.26 26.13
CA ALA A 254 11.57 5.31 26.78
C ALA A 254 11.92 4.96 28.23
N GLY A 255 12.14 3.67 28.53
CA GLY A 255 12.49 3.19 29.87
C GLY A 255 13.89 3.58 30.34
N SER A 256 14.78 3.96 29.43
CA SER A 256 16.11 4.49 29.77
C SER A 256 16.06 5.97 30.18
N PRO A 257 16.93 6.44 31.09
CA PRO A 257 17.08 7.87 31.40
C PRO A 257 17.47 8.69 30.18
N GLY A 258 17.05 9.97 30.14
CA GLY A 258 17.42 10.91 29.08
C GLY A 258 16.32 11.14 28.04
N ASP A 259 16.73 11.76 26.93
CA ASP A 259 15.85 12.32 25.89
C ASP A 259 16.03 11.67 24.51
N ASP A 260 16.73 10.55 24.43
CA ASP A 260 17.00 9.82 23.18
C ASP A 260 15.72 9.43 22.42
N TRP A 261 14.60 9.26 23.13
CA TRP A 261 13.30 8.98 22.52
C TRP A 261 12.88 10.08 21.52
N LYS A 262 13.32 11.32 21.71
CA LYS A 262 13.05 12.45 20.80
C LYS A 262 13.73 12.29 19.45
N LEU A 263 14.81 11.51 19.35
CA LEU A 263 15.50 11.25 18.07
C LEU A 263 14.60 10.48 17.10
N TRP A 264 13.61 9.74 17.58
CA TRP A 264 12.66 9.05 16.72
C TRP A 264 11.56 9.96 16.16
N LEU A 265 11.42 11.15 16.73
CA LEU A 265 10.43 12.13 16.28
C LEU A 265 11.02 13.05 15.21
N PRO A 266 10.16 13.58 14.33
CA PRO A 266 10.51 14.72 13.49
C PRO A 266 11.00 15.91 14.34
N PRO A 267 12.00 16.68 13.88
CA PRO A 267 12.48 17.87 14.59
C PRO A 267 11.38 18.85 14.99
N ALA A 268 10.37 19.07 14.14
CA ALA A 268 9.22 19.92 14.42
C ALA A 268 8.38 19.48 15.64
N PHE A 269 8.51 18.24 16.10
CA PHE A 269 7.71 17.64 17.18
C PHE A 269 8.56 17.22 18.39
N ALA A 270 9.87 17.43 18.36
CA ALA A 270 10.79 16.91 19.39
C ALA A 270 10.71 17.67 20.73
N GLY A 271 10.22 18.92 20.75
CA GLY A 271 10.29 19.81 21.93
C GLY A 271 9.10 19.76 22.89
N ASP A 272 7.89 19.96 22.37
CA ASP A 272 6.75 20.43 23.18
C ASP A 272 5.55 19.46 23.25
N LEU A 273 5.77 18.18 23.00
CA LEU A 273 4.70 17.17 23.07
C LEU A 273 4.53 16.58 24.47
N LEU A 274 5.62 16.06 25.03
CA LEU A 274 5.61 15.27 26.26
C LEU A 274 6.77 15.66 27.17
N ALA A 275 6.54 15.60 28.48
CA ALA A 275 7.59 15.63 29.48
C ALA A 275 7.64 14.29 30.22
N LEU A 276 8.80 13.65 30.20
CA LEU A 276 9.06 12.39 30.88
C LEU A 276 9.85 12.66 32.17
N ALA A 277 9.26 12.28 33.31
CA ALA A 277 9.91 12.34 34.61
C ALA A 277 11.16 11.42 34.66
N PRO A 278 12.05 11.60 35.66
CA PRO A 278 13.11 10.65 35.94
C PRO A 278 12.58 9.23 36.16
N LEU A 279 13.44 8.23 35.94
CA LEU A 279 13.08 6.82 36.18
C LEU A 279 12.90 6.57 37.68
N THR A 280 11.74 6.05 38.07
CA THR A 280 11.36 5.78 39.46
C THR A 280 10.74 4.39 39.57
N THR A 281 10.91 3.74 40.71
CA THR A 281 10.22 2.47 41.02
C THR A 281 8.91 2.78 41.72
N GLU A 282 7.79 2.51 41.06
CA GLU A 282 6.45 2.81 41.54
C GLU A 282 5.51 1.62 41.33
N PRO A 283 4.39 1.53 42.07
CA PRO A 283 3.36 0.52 41.81
C PRO A 283 2.87 0.54 40.36
N VAL A 284 2.58 -0.64 39.80
CA VAL A 284 1.99 -0.78 38.47
C VAL A 284 0.63 -0.06 38.44
N PRO A 285 0.38 0.89 37.51
CA PRO A 285 -0.90 1.58 37.44
C PRO A 285 -2.06 0.59 37.28
N GLY A 286 -3.16 0.81 38.00
CA GLY A 286 -4.29 -0.13 38.02
C GLY A 286 -4.85 -0.48 36.63
N ALA A 287 -4.89 0.49 35.71
CA ALA A 287 -5.30 0.24 34.33
C ALA A 287 -4.33 -0.69 33.57
N LEU A 288 -3.01 -0.54 33.76
CA LEU A 288 -2.02 -1.44 33.18
C LEU A 288 -2.10 -2.84 33.81
N ALA A 289 -2.29 -2.90 35.13
CA ALA A 289 -2.48 -4.16 35.84
C ALA A 289 -3.71 -4.93 35.32
N ALA A 290 -4.80 -4.22 34.98
CA ALA A 290 -5.98 -4.82 34.38
C ALA A 290 -5.71 -5.42 32.99
N VAL A 291 -4.94 -4.73 32.13
CA VAL A 291 -4.52 -5.25 30.81
C VAL A 291 -3.66 -6.51 30.97
N VAL A 292 -2.67 -6.46 31.85
CA VAL A 292 -1.80 -7.62 32.15
C VAL A 292 -2.60 -8.80 32.71
N ALA A 293 -3.56 -8.53 33.60
CA ALA A 293 -4.40 -9.54 34.22
C ALA A 293 -5.40 -10.19 33.26
N ALA A 294 -5.98 -9.40 32.35
CA ALA A 294 -6.83 -9.91 31.28
C ALA A 294 -6.03 -10.82 30.32
N GLY A 295 -4.75 -10.52 30.13
CA GLY A 295 -3.92 -11.16 29.12
C GLY A 295 -4.30 -10.69 27.71
N PRO A 296 -3.66 -11.23 26.65
CA PRO A 296 -4.11 -11.02 25.30
C PRO A 296 -5.57 -11.50 25.24
N PRO A 297 -6.48 -10.73 24.59
CA PRO A 297 -7.83 -11.21 24.36
C PRO A 297 -7.71 -12.57 23.70
N ILE A 298 -8.18 -13.61 24.40
CA ILE A 298 -8.46 -14.88 23.73
C ILE A 298 -9.63 -14.52 22.83
N ILE A 299 -9.35 -14.32 21.53
CA ILE A 299 -10.43 -14.31 20.55
C ILE A 299 -10.98 -15.72 20.65
N ASP A 300 -12.11 -15.87 21.33
CA ASP A 300 -12.80 -17.15 21.38
C ASP A 300 -13.32 -17.40 19.95
N PRO A 301 -12.73 -18.35 19.20
CA PRO A 301 -13.18 -18.61 17.84
C PRO A 301 -14.66 -19.01 17.80
N ASP A 302 -15.23 -19.43 18.94
CA ASP A 302 -16.60 -19.92 19.03
C ASP A 302 -17.65 -18.84 19.36
N TYR A 303 -17.30 -17.55 19.55
CA TYR A 303 -18.27 -16.56 20.07
C TYR A 303 -18.27 -15.17 19.41
N VAL A 304 -18.76 -15.08 18.16
CA VAL A 304 -19.34 -13.84 17.58
C VAL A 304 -20.58 -14.22 16.78
N GLU A 305 -21.76 -14.21 17.41
CA GLU A 305 -23.03 -14.24 16.67
C GLU A 305 -23.33 -12.84 16.15
N PHE A 306 -23.31 -12.66 14.83
CA PHE A 306 -23.98 -11.53 14.21
C PHE A 306 -25.47 -11.90 14.09
N GLU A 307 -26.33 -11.28 14.90
CA GLU A 307 -27.77 -11.32 14.66
C GLU A 307 -28.04 -10.71 13.29
N THR A 308 -28.38 -11.57 12.32
CA THR A 308 -28.97 -11.08 11.08
C THR A 308 -30.38 -10.60 11.42
N PRO A 309 -30.77 -9.36 11.09
CA PRO A 309 -32.12 -8.91 11.32
C PRO A 309 -33.06 -9.77 10.46
N SER A 310 -33.84 -10.64 11.09
CA SER A 310 -34.81 -11.55 10.48
C SER A 310 -36.05 -10.84 9.91
N ALA A 311 -35.95 -9.55 9.57
CA ALA A 311 -37.06 -8.73 9.09
C ALA A 311 -37.35 -8.88 7.58
N TRP A 312 -37.12 -10.06 7.01
CA TRP A 312 -37.77 -10.45 5.76
C TRP A 312 -39.08 -11.14 6.12
N GLY A 313 -40.16 -10.35 6.16
CA GLY A 313 -41.48 -10.78 6.57
C GLY A 313 -42.04 -11.96 5.78
N ASP A 314 -43.04 -12.60 6.40
CA ASP A 314 -43.79 -13.81 6.03
C ASP A 314 -44.50 -13.81 4.65
N ALA A 315 -43.83 -13.43 3.57
CA ALA A 315 -44.29 -13.68 2.22
C ALA A 315 -43.90 -15.11 1.81
N GLY A 316 -44.70 -16.09 2.25
CA GLY A 316 -44.53 -17.49 1.89
C GLY A 316 -44.50 -17.70 0.36
N PRO A 317 -43.61 -18.56 -0.17
CA PRO A 317 -43.60 -18.90 -1.58
C PRO A 317 -44.85 -19.72 -1.94
N PRO A 318 -45.37 -19.62 -3.18
CA PRO A 318 -46.51 -20.42 -3.61
C PRO A 318 -46.13 -21.90 -3.63
N ALA A 319 -47.03 -22.72 -3.09
CA ALA A 319 -46.90 -24.16 -3.04
C ALA A 319 -46.66 -24.75 -4.45
N GLN A 320 -45.54 -25.46 -4.61
CA GLN A 320 -45.39 -26.46 -5.66
C GLN A 320 -45.03 -27.81 -5.03
N SER A 321 -45.71 -28.80 -5.58
CA SER A 321 -45.97 -30.14 -5.08
C SER A 321 -44.75 -31.05 -5.01
N GLU A 322 -44.70 -31.80 -3.90
CA GLU A 322 -44.31 -33.20 -3.75
C GLU A 322 -43.54 -33.83 -4.92
N HIS A 323 -42.28 -34.23 -4.70
CA HIS A 323 -41.72 -35.54 -5.08
C HIS A 323 -40.48 -35.83 -4.20
N GLY A 324 -40.50 -37.01 -3.57
CA GLY A 324 -39.68 -37.34 -2.39
C GLY A 324 -38.20 -37.58 -2.64
N TRP A 325 -37.37 -37.00 -1.77
CA TRP A 325 -35.94 -37.30 -1.60
C TRP A 325 -35.49 -37.22 -0.12
N GLU A 326 -36.42 -37.43 0.82
CA GLU A 326 -36.23 -37.06 2.23
C GLU A 326 -35.57 -38.14 3.12
N ARG A 327 -34.48 -38.78 2.67
CA ARG A 327 -33.83 -39.79 3.54
C ARG A 327 -32.30 -39.92 3.50
N SER A 328 -31.53 -38.89 3.13
CA SER A 328 -30.06 -39.08 3.06
C SER A 328 -29.14 -37.92 3.48
N ILE A 329 -29.59 -36.81 4.07
CA ILE A 329 -28.67 -35.68 4.37
C ILE A 329 -28.85 -35.09 5.78
N ASN A 330 -29.10 -35.95 6.78
CA ASN A 330 -28.98 -35.56 8.21
C ASN A 330 -27.93 -36.39 8.96
N SER A 331 -27.04 -37.09 8.25
CA SER A 331 -25.83 -37.65 8.83
C SER A 331 -24.64 -36.77 8.49
N GLY A 332 -24.60 -35.55 9.07
CA GLY A 332 -23.30 -35.02 9.46
C GLY A 332 -22.72 -36.08 10.39
N SER A 333 -21.73 -36.83 9.90
CA SER A 333 -21.31 -38.05 10.57
C SER A 333 -20.82 -37.69 11.98
N GLU A 334 -21.22 -38.48 12.97
CA GLU A 334 -20.57 -38.51 14.28
C GLU A 334 -19.03 -38.56 14.13
N GLU A 335 -18.51 -39.11 13.03
CA GLU A 335 -17.09 -39.06 12.65
C GLU A 335 -16.54 -37.66 12.42
N THR A 336 -17.28 -36.73 11.79
CA THR A 336 -16.78 -35.36 11.55
C THR A 336 -16.72 -34.61 12.87
N LYS A 337 -17.73 -34.80 13.73
CA LYS A 337 -17.77 -34.23 15.07
C LYS A 337 -16.69 -34.83 15.97
N ALA A 338 -16.52 -36.15 15.94
CA ALA A 338 -15.47 -36.85 16.67
C ALA A 338 -14.07 -36.51 16.13
N MET A 339 -13.91 -36.25 14.83
CA MET A 339 -12.66 -35.81 14.23
C MET A 339 -12.31 -34.39 14.67
N LEU A 340 -13.29 -33.47 14.72
CA LEU A 340 -13.10 -32.11 15.22
C LEU A 340 -12.76 -32.13 16.72
N GLU A 341 -13.52 -32.89 17.52
CA GLU A 341 -13.28 -33.05 18.96
C GLU A 341 -11.94 -33.73 19.24
N SER A 342 -11.56 -34.74 18.44
CA SER A 342 -10.25 -35.41 18.55
C SER A 342 -9.11 -34.49 18.12
N TRP A 343 -9.29 -33.70 17.07
CA TRP A 343 -8.30 -32.72 16.61
C TRP A 343 -8.11 -31.62 17.66
N GLN A 344 -9.21 -31.11 18.24
CA GLN A 344 -9.18 -30.18 19.37
C GLN A 344 -8.44 -30.80 20.56
N LYS A 345 -8.77 -32.03 20.97
CA LYS A 345 -8.11 -32.70 22.10
C LYS A 345 -6.63 -32.99 21.88
N ALA A 346 -6.22 -33.21 20.62
CA ALA A 346 -4.86 -33.59 20.26
C ALA A 346 -3.94 -32.39 20.05
N ASN A 347 -4.46 -31.27 19.51
CA ASN A 347 -3.67 -30.10 19.16
C ASN A 347 -3.83 -28.93 20.15
N LEU A 348 -4.98 -28.85 20.82
CA LEU A 348 -5.20 -27.98 21.96
C LEU A 348 -5.09 -28.87 23.20
N GLY A 349 -3.94 -28.85 23.90
CA GLY A 349 -3.87 -29.36 25.27
C GLY A 349 -4.90 -28.67 26.18
N PRO A 350 -4.87 -28.81 27.51
CA PRO A 350 -5.81 -28.13 28.42
C PRO A 350 -5.54 -26.61 28.50
N LEU A 351 -5.57 -25.92 27.38
CA LEU A 351 -5.81 -24.49 27.21
C LEU A 351 -7.32 -24.28 27.08
N GLY A 352 -8.10 -24.88 27.98
CA GLY A 352 -9.48 -24.47 28.14
C GLY A 352 -9.53 -22.98 28.53
N PRO A 353 -10.72 -22.33 28.48
CA PRO A 353 -10.93 -20.95 28.95
C PRO A 353 -10.53 -20.71 30.43
N SER A 354 -10.07 -21.74 31.12
CA SER A 354 -9.52 -21.77 32.47
C SER A 354 -8.01 -21.52 32.58
N ALA A 355 -7.32 -21.02 31.53
CA ALA A 355 -5.95 -20.52 31.72
C ALA A 355 -5.96 -19.51 32.89
N PRO A 356 -5.09 -19.65 33.90
CA PRO A 356 -5.17 -18.85 35.12
C PRO A 356 -5.04 -17.36 34.76
N ARG A 357 -6.13 -16.61 34.93
CA ARG A 357 -6.09 -15.15 34.89
C ARG A 357 -5.28 -14.69 36.09
N PHE A 358 -4.35 -13.77 35.87
CA PHE A 358 -3.63 -13.17 36.99
C PHE A 358 -4.62 -12.32 37.79
N ASP A 359 -4.50 -12.31 39.11
CA ASP A 359 -5.26 -11.38 39.94
C ASP A 359 -4.75 -9.95 39.67
N ALA A 360 -5.61 -9.09 39.14
CA ALA A 360 -5.28 -7.70 38.84
C ALA A 360 -4.81 -6.93 40.09
N ALA A 361 -5.33 -7.26 41.27
CA ALA A 361 -4.90 -6.64 42.52
C ALA A 361 -3.46 -7.05 42.87
N LEU A 362 -3.09 -8.30 42.62
CA LEU A 362 -1.73 -8.78 42.82
C LEU A 362 -0.76 -8.07 41.86
N VAL A 363 -1.13 -7.93 40.58
CA VAL A 363 -0.32 -7.19 39.59
C VAL A 363 -0.18 -5.71 39.99
N ALA A 364 -1.26 -5.06 40.39
CA ALA A 364 -1.25 -3.66 40.83
C ALA A 364 -0.40 -3.42 42.08
N SER A 365 -0.29 -4.41 42.97
CA SER A 365 0.56 -4.34 44.17
C SER A 365 2.06 -4.48 43.87
N SER A 366 2.42 -4.96 42.68
CA SER A 366 3.81 -5.05 42.25
C SER A 366 4.37 -3.68 41.86
N SER A 367 5.67 -3.49 42.05
CA SER A 367 6.38 -2.28 41.64
C SER A 367 7.18 -2.52 40.37
N MET A 368 7.18 -1.55 39.46
CA MET A 368 8.00 -1.56 38.24
C MET A 368 8.80 -0.27 38.10
N ALA A 369 9.94 -0.35 37.41
CA ALA A 369 10.68 0.83 37.00
C ALA A 369 9.92 1.53 35.86
N GLN A 370 9.53 2.78 36.08
CA GLN A 370 8.78 3.57 35.10
C GLN A 370 9.10 5.06 35.18
N ARG A 371 8.92 5.76 34.08
CA ARG A 371 8.94 7.22 33.96
C ARG A 371 7.51 7.72 33.78
N ARG A 372 7.08 8.63 34.64
CA ARG A 372 5.78 9.30 34.47
C ARG A 372 5.84 10.23 33.26
N ILE A 373 4.80 10.18 32.44
CA ILE A 373 4.65 11.04 31.25
C ILE A 373 3.55 12.05 31.54
N SER A 374 3.80 13.32 31.22
CA SER A 374 2.80 14.38 31.23
C SER A 374 2.70 15.01 29.84
N LEU A 375 1.49 15.40 29.44
CA LEU A 375 1.26 16.12 28.19
C LEU A 375 1.68 17.58 28.35
N LEU A 376 2.43 18.08 27.37
CA LEU A 376 2.71 19.51 27.20
C LEU A 376 1.61 20.15 26.34
N GLY A 377 1.60 21.49 26.25
CA GLY A 377 0.51 22.23 25.59
C GLY A 377 0.28 21.82 24.13
N VAL A 378 1.35 21.63 23.36
CA VAL A 378 1.24 21.21 21.95
C VAL A 378 0.78 19.75 21.84
N GLY A 379 1.21 18.88 22.76
CA GLY A 379 0.73 17.50 22.82
C GLY A 379 -0.78 17.42 23.03
N ASP A 380 -1.29 18.12 24.03
CA ASP A 380 -2.73 18.18 24.33
C ASP A 380 -3.53 18.78 23.15
N GLN A 381 -3.05 19.89 22.59
CA GLN A 381 -3.68 20.54 21.42
C GLN A 381 -3.73 19.66 20.17
N ASN A 382 -2.77 18.75 20.01
CA ASN A 382 -2.75 17.80 18.90
C ASN A 382 -3.51 16.51 19.19
N GLY A 383 -4.17 16.39 20.35
CA GLY A 383 -4.97 15.21 20.70
C GLY A 383 -4.16 14.04 21.22
N TRP A 384 -2.98 14.29 21.80
CA TRP A 384 -2.28 13.26 22.59
C TRP A 384 -3.10 12.89 23.83
N LYS A 385 -3.02 11.62 24.21
CA LYS A 385 -3.75 11.05 25.36
C LYS A 385 -2.77 10.30 26.25
N LEU A 386 -2.95 10.43 27.56
CA LEU A 386 -2.23 9.62 28.53
C LEU A 386 -2.89 8.25 28.64
N LEU A 387 -2.05 7.21 28.71
CA LEU A 387 -2.45 5.84 28.99
C LEU A 387 -1.94 5.44 30.38
N TYR A 388 -2.66 4.51 31.01
CA TYR A 388 -2.29 3.96 32.32
C TYR A 388 -2.14 5.03 33.41
N THR A 389 -3.08 5.98 33.46
CA THR A 389 -3.10 7.01 34.49
C THR A 389 -3.36 6.38 35.87
N PRO A 390 -2.60 6.74 36.92
CA PRO A 390 -2.80 6.19 38.25
C PRO A 390 -4.16 6.60 38.82
N THR A 391 -4.88 5.65 39.41
CA THR A 391 -6.18 5.89 40.05
C THR A 391 -6.00 6.74 41.30
N GLY A 392 -6.71 7.87 41.42
CA GLY A 392 -6.68 8.72 42.61
C GLY A 392 -5.67 9.87 42.58
N SER A 393 -5.26 10.35 41.41
CA SER A 393 -4.55 11.64 41.31
C SER A 393 -5.46 12.75 41.87
N ALA A 394 -5.01 13.44 42.92
CA ALA A 394 -5.78 14.48 43.58
C ALA A 394 -6.14 15.60 42.59
N ASP A 395 -7.39 16.09 42.66
CA ASP A 395 -7.89 17.19 41.83
C ASP A 395 -6.92 18.37 41.83
N GLY A 396 -6.37 18.70 40.66
CA GLY A 396 -5.45 19.82 40.45
C GLY A 396 -3.98 19.44 40.24
N ALA A 397 -3.56 18.21 40.52
CA ALA A 397 -2.24 17.74 40.08
C ALA A 397 -2.24 17.53 38.55
N ARG A 398 -1.16 17.93 37.87
CA ARG A 398 -1.00 17.69 36.43
C ARG A 398 -1.13 16.19 36.17
N GLN A 399 -2.07 15.82 35.30
CA GLN A 399 -2.32 14.42 34.99
C GLN A 399 -1.05 13.77 34.43
N THR A 400 -0.71 12.59 34.95
CA THR A 400 0.42 11.80 34.47
C THR A 400 -0.01 10.38 34.12
N GLY A 401 0.65 9.77 33.13
CA GLY A 401 0.45 8.39 32.71
C GLY A 401 1.77 7.61 32.69
N ALA A 402 1.71 6.28 32.58
CA ALA A 402 2.90 5.47 32.31
C ALA A 402 3.21 5.35 30.81
N ALA A 403 2.25 5.73 29.96
CA ALA A 403 2.42 5.84 28.53
C ALA A 403 1.63 7.05 27.99
N ALA A 404 1.96 7.50 26.79
CA ALA A 404 1.22 8.52 26.07
C ALA A 404 1.14 8.15 24.60
N ILE A 405 0.00 8.40 23.97
CA ILE A 405 -0.24 8.11 22.56
C ILE A 405 -0.85 9.31 21.87
N GLY A 406 -0.38 9.63 20.67
CA GLY A 406 -0.94 10.74 19.91
C GLY A 406 -0.38 10.83 18.50
N PRO A 407 -0.86 11.81 17.72
CA PRO A 407 -0.49 11.92 16.33
C PRO A 407 0.85 12.63 16.14
N VAL A 408 1.59 12.21 15.10
CA VAL A 408 2.79 12.87 14.59
C VAL A 408 2.73 12.84 13.06
N GLY A 409 2.52 14.00 12.44
CA GLY A 409 2.11 14.04 11.03
C GLY A 409 0.79 13.29 10.88
N PHE A 410 0.72 12.34 9.95
CA PHE A 410 -0.45 11.45 9.80
C PHE A 410 -0.32 10.08 10.48
N GLY A 411 0.78 9.82 11.19
CA GLY A 411 0.99 8.58 11.93
C GLY A 411 0.64 8.71 13.41
N THR A 412 0.74 7.58 14.09
CA THR A 412 0.51 7.47 15.53
C THR A 412 1.81 7.12 16.23
N VAL A 413 2.16 7.87 17.27
CA VAL A 413 3.29 7.55 18.14
C VAL A 413 2.81 7.24 19.54
N CYS A 414 3.26 6.13 20.09
CA CYS A 414 3.11 5.76 21.49
C CYS A 414 4.47 5.82 22.19
N VAL A 415 4.56 6.50 23.33
CA VAL A 415 5.77 6.52 24.17
C VAL A 415 5.46 5.77 25.46
N LEU A 416 6.23 4.72 25.72
CA LEU A 416 6.13 3.92 26.94
C LEU A 416 7.23 4.34 27.91
N GLY A 417 6.85 4.78 29.11
CA GLY A 417 7.80 5.15 30.17
C GLY A 417 8.41 3.95 30.90
N PHE A 418 8.09 2.72 30.47
CA PHE A 418 8.52 1.47 31.11
C PHE A 418 8.78 0.40 30.03
N TYR A 419 9.51 -0.66 30.37
CA TYR A 419 9.64 -1.83 29.50
C TYR A 419 8.45 -2.77 29.72
N PRO A 420 7.70 -3.18 28.67
CA PRO A 420 6.53 -4.05 28.84
C PRO A 420 6.81 -5.38 29.57
N ARG A 421 8.02 -5.92 29.47
CA ARG A 421 8.46 -7.11 30.21
C ARG A 421 8.51 -6.91 31.73
N ASP A 422 8.71 -5.67 32.18
CA ASP A 422 8.81 -5.32 33.60
C ASP A 422 7.43 -5.07 34.22
N ALA A 423 6.39 -4.89 33.41
CA ALA A 423 5.01 -4.65 33.88
C ALA A 423 4.39 -5.88 34.57
N ALA A 424 4.95 -7.08 34.34
CA ALA A 424 4.61 -8.27 35.09
C ALA A 424 5.81 -8.68 35.94
N SER A 425 5.68 -8.62 37.26
CA SER A 425 6.64 -9.20 38.20
C SER A 425 6.91 -10.70 37.96
N ILE A 426 6.05 -11.36 37.18
CA ILE A 426 6.11 -12.78 36.83
C ILE A 426 6.84 -13.03 35.48
N GLY A 427 7.27 -11.99 34.75
CA GLY A 427 8.03 -12.15 33.49
C GLY A 427 7.29 -12.95 32.41
N SER A 428 5.96 -12.97 32.46
CA SER A 428 5.15 -13.77 31.53
C SER A 428 5.15 -13.14 30.13
N ALA A 429 5.58 -13.89 29.11
CA ALA A 429 5.50 -13.46 27.71
C ALA A 429 4.08 -13.05 27.30
N ARG A 430 3.05 -13.69 27.91
CA ARG A 430 1.64 -13.37 27.70
C ARG A 430 1.28 -11.96 28.20
N ALA A 431 1.81 -11.53 29.34
CA ALA A 431 1.59 -10.19 29.86
C ALA A 431 2.22 -9.13 28.95
N THR A 432 3.47 -9.35 28.53
CA THR A 432 4.16 -8.51 27.56
C THR A 432 3.34 -8.37 26.27
N GLN A 433 2.83 -9.47 25.74
CA GLN A 433 1.97 -9.49 24.56
C GLN A 433 0.67 -8.71 24.78
N ALA A 434 0.02 -8.84 25.94
CA ALA A 434 -1.19 -8.10 26.27
C ALA A 434 -0.97 -6.59 26.20
N VAL A 435 0.14 -6.09 26.75
CA VAL A 435 0.50 -4.67 26.70
C VAL A 435 0.73 -4.20 25.26
N TYR A 436 1.43 -4.98 24.44
CA TYR A 436 1.63 -4.62 23.03
C TYR A 436 0.32 -4.62 22.23
N LEU A 437 -0.58 -5.58 22.48
CA LEU A 437 -1.89 -5.63 21.84
C LEU A 437 -2.79 -4.47 22.27
N ASP A 438 -2.74 -4.06 23.54
CA ASP A 438 -3.47 -2.89 24.02
C ASP A 438 -2.96 -1.61 23.36
N VAL A 439 -1.63 -1.44 23.25
CA VAL A 439 -1.01 -0.33 22.53
C VAL A 439 -1.37 -0.34 21.03
N LEU A 440 -1.36 -1.51 20.38
CA LEU A 440 -1.79 -1.67 18.98
C LEU A 440 -3.26 -1.29 18.79
N SER A 441 -4.11 -1.67 19.75
CA SER A 441 -5.53 -1.33 19.75
C SER A 441 -5.73 0.18 19.91
N ALA A 442 -5.06 0.78 20.89
CA ALA A 442 -5.08 2.22 21.15
C ALA A 442 -4.55 3.03 19.96
N ALA A 443 -3.56 2.51 19.23
CA ALA A 443 -3.03 3.11 18.01
C ALA A 443 -3.98 3.01 16.81
N GLY A 444 -5.06 2.22 16.91
CA GLY A 444 -6.02 1.98 15.83
C GLY A 444 -5.53 1.00 14.76
N CYS A 445 -4.36 0.37 14.94
CA CYS A 445 -3.77 -0.55 13.97
C CYS A 445 -4.64 -1.80 13.75
N LEU A 446 -5.25 -2.32 14.81
CA LEU A 446 -6.11 -3.51 14.74
C LEU A 446 -7.41 -3.25 13.94
N VAL A 447 -8.04 -2.09 14.12
CA VAL A 447 -9.28 -1.73 13.42
C VAL A 447 -9.04 -1.54 11.92
N ALA A 448 -7.88 -1.01 11.54
CA ALA A 448 -7.50 -0.87 10.13
C ALA A 448 -7.32 -2.24 9.44
N ALA A 449 -6.75 -3.21 10.16
CA ALA A 449 -6.52 -4.57 9.68
C ALA A 449 -7.79 -5.44 9.66
N ALA A 450 -8.68 -5.29 10.65
CA ALA A 450 -9.90 -6.11 10.80
C ALA A 450 -10.95 -5.87 9.69
N LYS A 451 -10.94 -4.70 9.05
CA LYS A 451 -11.84 -4.37 7.93
C LYS A 451 -11.35 -4.91 6.57
N SER A 452 -10.69 -6.06 6.58
CA SER A 452 -10.25 -6.84 5.40
C SER A 452 -11.46 -7.51 4.73
N PRO A 453 -11.44 -7.77 3.41
CA PRO A 453 -12.57 -8.35 2.67
C PRO A 453 -13.16 -9.58 3.35
N GLN A 454 -14.49 -9.57 3.50
CA GLN A 454 -15.20 -10.76 3.95
C GLN A 454 -15.13 -11.81 2.83
N PRO A 455 -14.74 -13.06 3.15
CA PRO A 455 -14.81 -14.13 2.17
C PRO A 455 -16.27 -14.28 1.71
N GLN A 456 -16.46 -14.28 0.38
CA GLN A 456 -17.80 -14.27 -0.22
C GLN A 456 -18.38 -15.68 -0.33
N TRP A 457 -19.70 -15.73 -0.35
CA TRP A 457 -20.55 -16.93 -0.33
C TRP A 457 -20.32 -17.95 -1.46
N PHE A 458 -19.58 -17.60 -2.53
CA PHE A 458 -19.37 -18.44 -3.73
C PHE A 458 -17.89 -18.69 -4.10
N GLY A 459 -16.98 -18.74 -3.12
CA GLY A 459 -15.55 -19.01 -3.38
C GLY A 459 -14.84 -17.89 -4.15
N GLY A 460 -15.50 -16.74 -4.35
CA GLY A 460 -14.87 -15.50 -4.78
C GLY A 460 -14.35 -14.74 -3.56
N VAL A 461 -13.13 -14.22 -3.65
CA VAL A 461 -12.61 -13.25 -2.67
C VAL A 461 -13.29 -11.92 -3.00
N THR A 462 -14.00 -11.29 -2.04
CA THR A 462 -14.47 -9.92 -2.28
C THR A 462 -13.23 -9.03 -2.45
N PRO A 463 -13.22 -8.10 -3.41
CA PRO A 463 -12.17 -7.10 -3.47
C PRO A 463 -12.12 -6.38 -2.13
N SER A 464 -10.94 -6.12 -1.61
CA SER A 464 -10.83 -5.25 -0.44
C SER A 464 -11.45 -3.88 -0.76
N VAL A 465 -11.84 -3.12 0.27
CA VAL A 465 -12.36 -1.76 0.05
C VAL A 465 -11.32 -0.92 -0.73
N SER A 466 -10.02 -1.14 -0.49
CA SER A 466 -8.94 -0.50 -1.22
C SER A 466 -8.88 -0.93 -2.70
N ASP A 467 -9.16 -2.19 -3.01
CA ASP A 467 -9.22 -2.68 -4.40
C ASP A 467 -10.45 -2.13 -5.12
N SER A 468 -11.58 -2.05 -4.43
CA SER A 468 -12.80 -1.40 -4.94
C SER A 468 -12.56 0.08 -5.22
N ALA A 469 -11.84 0.76 -4.32
CA ALA A 469 -11.42 2.14 -4.51
C ALA A 469 -10.49 2.29 -5.72
N THR A 470 -9.50 1.41 -5.83
CA THR A 470 -8.56 1.37 -6.96
C THR A 470 -9.31 1.16 -8.27
N ASN A 471 -10.24 0.21 -8.33
CA ASN A 471 -11.07 -0.06 -9.51
C ASN A 471 -11.95 1.14 -9.87
N ALA A 472 -12.59 1.80 -8.89
CA ALA A 472 -13.39 3.00 -9.15
C ALA A 472 -12.55 4.16 -9.69
N MET A 473 -11.34 4.38 -9.14
CA MET A 473 -10.41 5.37 -9.69
C MET A 473 -9.90 4.98 -11.08
N LEU A 474 -9.68 3.68 -11.31
CA LEU A 474 -9.30 3.15 -12.61
C LEU A 474 -10.37 3.44 -13.64
N ASP A 475 -11.64 3.20 -13.34
CA ASP A 475 -12.75 3.51 -14.25
C ASP A 475 -12.77 5.01 -14.64
N GLU A 476 -12.44 5.91 -13.71
CA GLU A 476 -12.32 7.36 -13.98
C GLU A 476 -11.15 7.70 -14.91
N VAL A 477 -9.97 7.10 -14.69
CA VAL A 477 -8.81 7.36 -15.56
C VAL A 477 -8.85 6.57 -16.87
N CYS A 478 -9.65 5.50 -16.93
CA CYS A 478 -9.86 4.61 -18.08
C CYS A 478 -10.88 5.12 -19.08
N ASP A 479 -11.37 6.36 -18.96
CA ASP A 479 -12.24 6.97 -19.97
C ASP A 479 -11.47 7.21 -21.27
N VAL A 480 -11.35 6.13 -22.04
CA VAL A 480 -10.81 6.09 -23.40
C VAL A 480 -11.89 6.67 -24.31
N PRO A 481 -11.54 7.62 -25.20
CA PRO A 481 -12.51 8.13 -26.16
C PRO A 481 -13.17 6.96 -26.90
N VAL A 482 -14.48 6.82 -26.71
CA VAL A 482 -15.29 5.80 -27.37
C VAL A 482 -14.97 5.86 -28.85
N THR A 483 -14.76 4.70 -29.50
CA THR A 483 -14.58 4.65 -30.96
C THR A 483 -15.66 5.48 -31.61
N GLY A 484 -15.25 6.60 -32.20
CA GLY A 484 -16.18 7.53 -32.81
C GLY A 484 -17.04 6.79 -33.83
N ARG A 485 -18.30 7.24 -33.99
CA ARG A 485 -19.19 6.73 -35.04
C ARG A 485 -18.52 6.74 -36.42
N SER A 486 -17.58 7.66 -36.64
CA SER A 486 -16.73 7.74 -37.83
C SER A 486 -15.89 6.49 -38.08
N THR A 487 -15.25 5.89 -37.05
CA THR A 487 -14.44 4.67 -37.23
C THR A 487 -15.32 3.50 -37.64
N PHE A 488 -16.48 3.34 -36.98
CA PHE A 488 -17.45 2.31 -37.34
C PHE A 488 -17.95 2.51 -38.78
N LEU A 489 -18.36 3.74 -39.13
CA LEU A 489 -18.81 4.09 -40.48
C LEU A 489 -17.71 3.87 -41.52
N PHE A 490 -16.45 4.13 -41.18
CA PHE A 490 -15.33 3.87 -42.07
C PHE A 490 -15.12 2.38 -42.31
N ILE A 491 -15.14 1.54 -41.26
CA ILE A 491 -15.03 0.08 -41.41
C ILE A 491 -16.21 -0.44 -42.24
N ALA A 492 -17.42 -0.01 -41.93
CA ALA A 492 -18.63 -0.39 -42.66
C ALA A 492 -18.57 0.03 -44.14
N ALA A 493 -18.16 1.28 -44.42
CA ALA A 493 -17.97 1.78 -45.77
C ALA A 493 -16.86 1.02 -46.52
N GLY A 494 -15.74 0.72 -45.85
CA GLY A 494 -14.64 -0.07 -46.39
C GLY A 494 -15.09 -1.48 -46.79
N MET A 495 -15.89 -2.16 -45.94
CA MET A 495 -16.48 -3.46 -46.27
C MET A 495 -17.47 -3.38 -47.43
N ALA A 496 -18.31 -2.34 -47.47
CA ALA A 496 -19.26 -2.13 -48.56
C ALA A 496 -18.56 -1.88 -49.90
N VAL A 497 -17.51 -1.05 -49.92
CA VAL A 497 -16.68 -0.79 -51.10
C VAL A 497 -15.99 -2.07 -51.57
N LEU A 498 -15.44 -2.86 -50.65
CA LEU A 498 -14.82 -4.14 -50.99
C LEU A 498 -15.83 -5.12 -51.60
N ALA A 499 -17.03 -5.23 -51.03
CA ALA A 499 -18.10 -6.09 -51.55
C ALA A 499 -18.54 -5.67 -52.95
N LEU A 500 -18.67 -4.35 -53.18
CA LEU A 500 -18.99 -3.79 -54.50
C LEU A 500 -17.87 -4.01 -55.52
N MET A 501 -16.61 -3.91 -55.10
CA MET A 501 -15.44 -4.13 -55.96
C MET A 501 -15.27 -5.59 -56.34
N LEU A 502 -15.43 -6.53 -55.39
CA LEU A 502 -15.31 -7.97 -55.64
C LEU A 502 -16.45 -8.55 -56.50
N GLY A 503 -17.66 -7.99 -56.40
CA GLY A 503 -18.82 -8.49 -57.15
C GLY A 503 -19.04 -7.72 -58.45
N PRO A 504 -19.92 -6.70 -58.45
CA PRO A 504 -20.27 -5.95 -59.66
C PRO A 504 -19.06 -5.29 -60.33
N GLY A 505 -18.19 -4.64 -59.55
CA GLY A 505 -17.05 -3.88 -60.06
C GLY A 505 -16.11 -4.75 -60.89
N ASP A 506 -15.69 -5.88 -60.33
CA ASP A 506 -14.81 -6.84 -61.00
C ASP A 506 -15.46 -7.41 -62.27
N PHE A 507 -16.76 -7.76 -62.21
CA PHE A 507 -17.49 -8.25 -63.37
C PHE A 507 -17.49 -7.26 -64.54
N PHE A 508 -17.78 -5.98 -64.28
CA PHE A 508 -17.82 -4.96 -65.33
C PHE A 508 -16.43 -4.63 -65.87
N LEU A 509 -15.42 -4.50 -65.00
CA LEU A 509 -14.03 -4.21 -65.38
C LEU A 509 -13.45 -5.32 -66.27
N LEU A 510 -13.58 -6.59 -65.84
CA LEU A 510 -13.08 -7.74 -66.60
C LEU A 510 -13.87 -8.02 -67.87
N LYS A 511 -15.19 -7.73 -67.89
CA LYS A 511 -16.00 -7.81 -69.12
C LYS A 511 -15.50 -6.80 -70.15
N LYS A 512 -15.24 -5.55 -69.74
CA LYS A 512 -14.75 -4.49 -70.63
C LYS A 512 -13.36 -4.80 -71.19
N LEU A 513 -12.47 -5.36 -70.35
CA LEU A 513 -11.10 -5.74 -70.74
C LEU A 513 -11.01 -7.12 -71.42
N ARG A 514 -12.11 -7.88 -71.51
CA ARG A 514 -12.16 -9.28 -72.00
C ARG A 514 -11.21 -10.24 -71.26
N LEU A 515 -10.90 -9.97 -69.99
CA LEU A 515 -9.97 -10.76 -69.16
C LEU A 515 -10.67 -11.62 -68.09
N ARG A 516 -11.92 -12.03 -68.31
CA ARG A 516 -12.72 -12.76 -67.30
C ARG A 516 -12.07 -14.01 -66.70
N HIS A 517 -11.22 -14.70 -67.46
CA HIS A 517 -10.48 -15.88 -66.97
C HIS A 517 -9.39 -15.52 -65.93
N ARG A 518 -9.07 -14.24 -65.74
CA ARG A 518 -8.10 -13.72 -64.77
C ARG A 518 -8.75 -13.07 -63.55
N SER A 519 -10.01 -13.37 -63.25
CA SER A 519 -10.72 -12.82 -62.08
C SER A 519 -10.03 -13.13 -60.75
N TRP A 520 -9.28 -14.23 -60.67
CA TRP A 520 -8.47 -14.53 -59.49
C TRP A 520 -7.39 -13.47 -59.21
N LEU A 521 -6.83 -12.84 -60.25
CA LEU A 521 -5.79 -11.81 -60.11
C LEU A 521 -6.37 -10.51 -59.57
N THR A 522 -7.54 -10.10 -60.09
CA THR A 522 -8.22 -8.90 -59.61
C THR A 522 -8.78 -9.09 -58.21
N ALA A 523 -9.30 -10.28 -57.88
CA ALA A 523 -9.67 -10.63 -56.50
C ALA A 523 -8.48 -10.49 -55.54
N LEU A 524 -7.30 -11.03 -55.89
CA LEU A 524 -6.08 -10.86 -55.09
C LEU A 524 -5.69 -9.39 -54.93
N LEU A 525 -5.81 -8.58 -55.99
CA LEU A 525 -5.54 -7.14 -55.93
C LEU A 525 -6.49 -6.43 -54.95
N TRP A 526 -7.80 -6.69 -55.05
CA TRP A 526 -8.80 -6.08 -54.16
C TRP A 526 -8.62 -6.51 -52.71
N ILE A 527 -8.36 -7.80 -52.46
CA ILE A 527 -8.05 -8.31 -51.12
C ILE A 527 -6.78 -7.67 -50.57
N SER A 528 -5.73 -7.53 -51.39
CA SER A 528 -4.48 -6.88 -50.97
C SER A 528 -4.70 -5.41 -50.64
N LEU A 529 -5.47 -4.68 -51.46
CA LEU A 529 -5.83 -3.28 -51.20
C LEU A 529 -6.67 -3.14 -49.94
N ALA A 530 -7.66 -4.01 -49.74
CA ALA A 530 -8.48 -4.02 -48.53
C ALA A 530 -7.68 -4.40 -47.29
N THR A 531 -6.72 -5.32 -47.41
CA THR A 531 -5.82 -5.69 -46.32
C THR A 531 -4.92 -4.51 -45.95
N ALA A 532 -4.36 -3.80 -46.94
CA ALA A 532 -3.62 -2.58 -46.71
C ALA A 532 -4.51 -1.50 -46.05
N LEU A 533 -5.75 -1.31 -46.53
CA LEU A 533 -6.69 -0.37 -45.93
C LEU A 533 -7.10 -0.77 -44.51
N ALA A 534 -7.26 -2.06 -44.22
CA ALA A 534 -7.58 -2.57 -42.89
C ALA A 534 -6.39 -2.44 -41.93
N TYR A 535 -5.16 -2.56 -42.45
CA TYR A 535 -3.94 -2.40 -41.67
C TYR A 535 -3.63 -0.92 -41.37
N PHE A 536 -3.66 -0.06 -42.40
CA PHE A 536 -3.30 1.37 -42.28
C PHE A 536 -4.48 2.29 -41.95
N GLY A 537 -5.70 1.92 -42.33
CA GLY A 537 -6.91 2.73 -42.10
C GLY A 537 -7.12 3.06 -40.62
N PRO A 538 -7.04 2.09 -39.69
CA PRO A 538 -7.20 2.41 -38.29
C PRO A 538 -6.07 3.27 -37.72
N THR A 539 -4.83 3.13 -38.20
CA THR A 539 -3.73 4.03 -37.79
C THR A 539 -3.95 5.48 -38.23
N ALA A 540 -4.59 5.69 -39.38
CA ALA A 540 -4.82 7.03 -39.94
C ALA A 540 -6.09 7.70 -39.38
N ILE A 541 -7.14 6.93 -39.11
CA ILE A 541 -8.47 7.46 -38.73
C ILE A 541 -8.65 7.51 -37.22
N ARG A 542 -7.91 6.70 -36.48
CA ARG A 542 -8.03 6.56 -35.03
C ARG A 542 -6.85 7.15 -34.27
N SER A 543 -6.11 8.09 -34.89
CA SER A 543 -5.14 8.93 -34.19
C SER A 543 -5.88 9.91 -33.27
N GLY A 544 -6.40 9.41 -32.15
CA GLY A 544 -6.79 10.26 -31.04
C GLY A 544 -5.55 10.84 -30.36
N ASP A 545 -5.76 11.68 -29.35
CA ASP A 545 -4.66 12.15 -28.53
C ASP A 545 -4.22 11.05 -27.57
N THR A 546 -2.92 10.79 -27.50
CA THR A 546 -2.35 10.10 -26.35
C THR A 546 -2.64 10.94 -25.12
N GLY A 547 -3.41 10.37 -24.20
CA GLY A 547 -3.92 11.07 -23.04
C GLY A 547 -3.35 10.49 -21.75
N VAL A 548 -2.98 11.39 -20.85
CA VAL A 548 -2.69 11.06 -19.45
C VAL A 548 -3.85 11.57 -18.63
N ARG A 549 -4.52 10.68 -17.90
CA ARG A 549 -5.52 11.05 -16.91
C ARG A 549 -5.01 10.66 -15.53
N ARG A 550 -5.35 11.47 -14.54
CA ARG A 550 -4.89 11.27 -13.18
C ARG A 550 -5.96 11.68 -12.19
N VAL A 551 -6.16 10.84 -11.19
CA VAL A 551 -6.98 11.14 -10.02
C VAL A 551 -6.08 11.02 -8.80
N SER A 552 -6.02 12.07 -8.01
CA SER A 552 -5.16 12.15 -6.84
C SER A 552 -6.00 12.34 -5.58
N ALA A 553 -5.64 11.66 -4.50
CA ALA A 553 -6.08 11.93 -3.14
C ALA A 553 -4.92 12.52 -2.35
N ILE A 554 -5.07 13.75 -1.84
CA ILE A 554 -4.07 14.42 -0.99
C ILE A 554 -4.62 14.59 0.41
N ASP A 555 -3.82 14.16 1.38
CA ASP A 555 -4.00 14.47 2.79
C ASP A 555 -2.95 15.50 3.19
N ALA A 556 -3.38 16.64 3.71
CA ALA A 556 -2.50 17.72 4.11
C ALA A 556 -2.75 18.19 5.55
N ILE A 557 -1.67 18.58 6.24
CA ILE A 557 -1.70 19.37 7.48
C ILE A 557 -1.19 20.75 7.08
N ASP A 558 -2.06 21.73 7.11
CA ASP A 558 -1.72 23.11 6.79
C ASP A 558 -1.31 23.88 8.06
N HIS A 559 -0.22 23.40 8.69
CA HIS A 559 0.41 24.11 9.78
C HIS A 559 1.18 25.32 9.22
N PRO A 560 1.12 26.51 9.86
CA PRO A 560 1.81 27.71 9.38
C PRO A 560 3.31 27.49 9.21
N ASP A 561 3.94 26.83 10.18
CA ASP A 561 5.39 26.69 10.23
C ASP A 561 5.93 25.45 9.52
N HIS A 562 5.11 24.40 9.37
CA HIS A 562 5.56 23.11 8.85
C HIS A 562 4.42 22.40 8.13
N PRO A 563 4.06 22.83 6.90
CA PRO A 563 3.07 22.12 6.11
C PRO A 563 3.53 20.70 5.79
N LEU A 564 2.59 19.75 5.74
CA LEU A 564 2.84 18.36 5.37
C LEU A 564 1.77 17.89 4.40
N GLY A 565 2.17 17.32 3.27
CA GLY A 565 1.26 16.74 2.29
C GLY A 565 1.67 15.33 1.90
N TRP A 566 0.69 14.42 1.85
CA TRP A 566 0.86 13.07 1.32
C TRP A 566 -0.17 12.79 0.25
N GLN A 567 0.29 12.28 -0.88
CA GLN A 567 -0.53 11.99 -2.05
C GLN A 567 -0.56 10.48 -2.30
N SER A 568 -1.74 9.97 -2.65
CA SER A 568 -1.94 8.68 -3.31
C SER A 568 -2.72 8.91 -4.59
N SER A 569 -2.24 8.44 -5.73
CA SER A 569 -2.82 8.77 -7.04
C SER A 569 -2.89 7.57 -7.96
N ILE A 570 -3.91 7.55 -8.82
CA ILE A 570 -4.01 6.63 -9.94
C ILE A 570 -3.77 7.42 -11.23
N THR A 571 -2.81 6.98 -12.03
CA THR A 571 -2.52 7.53 -13.36
C THR A 571 -2.90 6.53 -14.42
N GLY A 572 -3.80 6.91 -15.32
CA GLY A 572 -4.11 6.18 -16.54
C GLY A 572 -3.41 6.81 -17.74
N VAL A 573 -2.74 5.98 -18.54
CA VAL A 573 -2.04 6.39 -19.75
C VAL A 573 -2.64 5.62 -20.92
N PHE A 574 -3.30 6.34 -21.81
CA PHE A 574 -3.81 5.80 -23.07
C PHE A 574 -2.91 6.22 -24.22
N ALA A 575 -2.36 5.25 -24.94
CA ALA A 575 -1.51 5.50 -26.11
C ALA A 575 -2.32 5.38 -27.39
N ALA A 576 -2.56 6.52 -28.07
CA ALA A 576 -3.28 6.52 -29.34
C ALA A 576 -2.40 6.05 -30.51
N SER A 577 -1.07 6.11 -30.35
CA SER A 577 -0.05 5.58 -31.25
C SER A 577 0.96 4.75 -30.45
N SER A 578 1.75 3.92 -31.13
CA SER A 578 2.85 3.22 -30.45
C SER A 578 3.91 4.25 -30.06
N MET A 579 4.26 4.30 -28.78
CA MET A 579 5.20 5.29 -28.26
C MET A 579 6.03 4.73 -27.12
N ARG A 580 7.16 5.39 -26.84
CA ARG A 580 7.94 5.16 -25.63
C ARG A 580 7.47 6.14 -24.56
N LEU A 581 6.88 5.60 -23.51
CA LEU A 581 6.32 6.36 -22.41
C LEU A 581 7.39 6.52 -21.32
N GLY A 582 7.93 7.72 -21.15
CA GLY A 582 8.80 8.06 -20.02
C GLY A 582 8.13 9.06 -19.08
N LEU A 583 8.06 8.75 -17.80
CA LEU A 583 7.61 9.67 -16.75
C LEU A 583 8.74 10.62 -16.39
N SER A 584 8.53 11.91 -16.63
CA SER A 584 9.43 12.97 -16.19
C SER A 584 8.93 13.59 -14.88
N ASP A 585 9.89 14.06 -14.08
CA ASP A 585 9.68 14.88 -12.88
C ASP A 585 8.79 14.28 -11.77
N THR A 586 9.13 13.08 -11.28
CA THR A 586 8.48 12.53 -10.08
C THR A 586 9.19 12.99 -8.81
N GLN A 587 8.46 13.55 -7.84
CA GLN A 587 9.01 14.10 -6.59
C GLN A 587 9.14 13.02 -5.49
N GLY A 588 9.95 11.98 -5.73
CA GLY A 588 10.17 10.91 -4.73
C GLY A 588 8.94 10.03 -4.42
N GLN A 589 7.94 10.07 -5.30
CA GLN A 589 6.82 9.15 -5.27
C GLN A 589 7.28 7.72 -5.59
N TRP A 590 6.63 6.75 -4.96
CA TRP A 590 6.78 5.33 -5.20
C TRP A 590 5.65 4.86 -6.08
N TRP A 591 5.99 4.18 -7.17
CA TRP A 591 5.01 3.84 -8.19
C TRP A 591 4.85 2.32 -8.28
N ASN A 592 3.60 1.84 -8.29
CA ASN A 592 3.20 0.48 -8.58
C ASN A 592 2.37 0.42 -9.87
N GLY A 593 2.27 -0.73 -10.51
CA GLY A 593 1.32 -0.95 -11.59
C GLY A 593 -0.03 -1.25 -10.95
N VAL A 594 -1.09 -0.93 -11.64
CA VAL A 594 -2.42 -1.42 -11.27
C VAL A 594 -3.14 -1.74 -12.55
N ALA A 595 -3.96 -2.78 -12.54
CA ALA A 595 -4.90 -3.06 -13.62
C ALA A 595 -6.28 -3.23 -13.00
N PRO A 596 -7.36 -2.93 -13.75
CA PRO A 596 -8.70 -3.24 -13.30
C PRO A 596 -8.81 -4.75 -13.11
N ILE A 597 -9.01 -5.17 -11.86
CA ILE A 597 -9.13 -6.59 -11.51
C ILE A 597 -10.52 -7.05 -11.98
N ASN A 598 -10.58 -7.71 -13.14
CA ASN A 598 -11.81 -8.38 -13.55
C ASN A 598 -11.75 -9.85 -13.13
N TRP A 599 -12.24 -10.13 -11.92
CA TRP A 599 -12.21 -11.46 -11.29
C TRP A 599 -12.90 -12.55 -12.11
N TYR A 600 -13.80 -12.16 -13.03
CA TYR A 600 -14.50 -13.10 -13.91
C TYR A 600 -13.73 -13.46 -15.19
N SER A 601 -12.62 -12.79 -15.52
CA SER A 601 -11.91 -12.98 -16.78
C SER A 601 -10.53 -13.64 -16.62
N ASP A 602 -10.40 -14.59 -15.71
CA ASP A 602 -9.20 -15.43 -15.52
C ASP A 602 -8.76 -16.16 -16.82
N GLN A 603 -9.52 -16.03 -17.91
CA GLN A 603 -9.26 -16.63 -19.21
C GLN A 603 -8.72 -15.69 -20.31
N THR A 604 -8.66 -14.38 -20.14
CA THR A 604 -8.17 -13.54 -21.24
C THR A 604 -6.66 -13.30 -21.16
N LYS A 605 -5.92 -14.13 -21.90
CA LYS A 605 -4.51 -13.99 -22.29
C LYS A 605 -4.29 -12.70 -23.11
N PHE A 606 -4.43 -11.52 -22.51
CA PHE A 606 -4.13 -10.26 -23.18
C PHE A 606 -2.64 -9.92 -23.08
N GLY A 607 -1.93 -10.11 -24.20
CA GLY A 607 -0.77 -9.31 -24.58
C GLY A 607 0.56 -9.61 -23.90
N ALA A 608 1.65 -9.22 -24.58
CA ALA A 608 3.02 -9.34 -24.06
C ALA A 608 3.14 -8.63 -22.72
N LEU A 609 3.67 -9.35 -21.73
CA LEU A 609 4.01 -8.82 -20.42
C LEU A 609 5.23 -7.90 -20.59
N PHE A 610 5.08 -6.62 -20.24
CA PHE A 610 6.19 -5.67 -20.30
C PHE A 610 6.74 -5.46 -18.90
N PRO A 611 8.06 -5.61 -18.71
CA PRO A 611 8.66 -5.33 -17.42
C PRO A 611 8.65 -3.83 -17.17
N ARG A 612 7.96 -3.42 -16.11
CA ARG A 612 8.30 -2.17 -15.43
C ARG A 612 9.75 -2.29 -14.97
N VAL A 613 10.54 -1.23 -14.97
CA VAL A 613 11.78 -1.25 -14.20
C VAL A 613 11.80 -0.03 -13.31
N GLN A 614 11.70 -0.23 -12.00
CA GLN A 614 11.87 0.85 -11.05
C GLN A 614 13.35 0.90 -10.64
N GLY A 615 14.00 2.02 -10.92
CA GLY A 615 15.31 2.32 -10.34
C GLY A 615 15.13 2.60 -8.84
N THR A 616 15.98 2.02 -7.99
CA THR A 616 16.08 2.48 -6.61
C THR A 616 16.53 3.93 -6.62
N ALA A 617 15.75 4.80 -5.98
CA ALA A 617 16.16 6.16 -5.70
C ALA A 617 17.58 6.16 -5.13
N GLY A 618 18.46 7.03 -5.65
CA GLY A 618 19.71 7.34 -4.97
C GLY A 618 19.39 7.68 -3.51
N LEU A 619 20.17 7.15 -2.57
CA LEU A 619 19.96 7.40 -1.15
C LEU A 619 20.03 8.92 -0.94
N ALA A 620 18.87 9.55 -0.79
CA ALA A 620 18.77 10.95 -0.46
C ALA A 620 19.54 11.21 0.85
N GLU A 621 20.15 12.39 0.94
CA GLU A 621 20.74 12.86 2.18
C GLU A 621 19.62 13.38 3.09
N ALA A 622 19.81 13.24 4.41
CA ALA A 622 18.96 13.91 5.38
C ALA A 622 19.12 15.42 5.16
N GLY A 623 18.08 16.05 4.60
CA GLY A 623 18.05 17.51 4.40
C GLY A 623 17.49 18.23 5.61
N ASP A 624 17.41 19.57 5.53
CA ASP A 624 16.75 20.45 6.53
C ASP A 624 15.22 20.32 6.53
N ASP A 625 14.69 19.14 6.22
CA ASP A 625 13.28 18.86 6.26
C ASP A 625 12.80 18.90 7.73
N PRO A 626 11.88 19.81 8.11
CA PRO A 626 11.40 19.91 9.49
C PRO A 626 10.70 18.63 9.96
N TRP A 627 10.29 17.78 9.01
CA TRP A 627 9.69 16.49 9.28
C TRP A 627 10.71 15.33 9.37
N GLY A 628 12.00 15.63 9.20
CA GLY A 628 13.11 14.68 9.31
C GLY A 628 13.10 13.58 8.25
N GLY A 629 12.47 13.83 7.10
CA GLY A 629 12.36 12.87 5.99
C GLY A 629 13.50 12.98 4.99
N LEU A 630 13.60 11.98 4.13
CA LEU A 630 14.51 11.99 2.99
C LEU A 630 13.87 12.80 1.86
N LEU A 631 14.39 13.99 1.60
CA LEU A 631 13.99 14.77 0.43
C LEU A 631 14.69 14.19 -0.79
N PRO A 632 13.95 13.72 -1.81
CA PRO A 632 14.58 13.22 -3.03
C PRO A 632 15.43 14.35 -3.64
N LYS A 633 16.73 14.10 -3.86
CA LYS A 633 17.52 14.99 -4.71
C LYS A 633 16.87 14.98 -6.10
N SER A 634 16.70 16.16 -6.71
CA SER A 634 16.08 16.31 -8.02
C SER A 634 16.76 15.37 -9.04
N GLY A 635 16.04 14.34 -9.49
CA GLY A 635 16.55 13.32 -10.42
C GLY A 635 16.59 11.89 -9.87
N ASP A 636 16.67 11.71 -8.55
CA ASP A 636 16.88 10.41 -7.89
C ASP A 636 15.57 9.74 -7.45
N SER A 637 14.45 10.01 -8.10
CA SER A 637 13.17 9.40 -7.75
C SER A 637 13.00 8.00 -8.33
N CYS A 638 12.26 7.15 -7.64
CA CYS A 638 11.78 5.84 -8.09
C CYS A 638 10.84 5.96 -9.32
N ARG A 639 11.41 6.22 -10.50
CA ARG A 639 10.66 6.36 -11.75
C ARG A 639 10.42 5.00 -12.39
N PRO A 640 9.21 4.73 -12.89
CA PRO A 640 9.02 3.66 -13.85
C PRO A 640 9.90 3.94 -15.06
N ALA A 641 10.69 2.95 -15.46
CA ALA A 641 11.50 3.03 -16.67
C ALA A 641 10.63 3.32 -17.89
N PRO A 642 11.19 3.97 -18.93
CA PRO A 642 10.44 4.25 -20.13
C PRO A 642 9.92 2.96 -20.76
N ILE A 643 8.60 2.81 -20.87
CA ILE A 643 7.95 1.60 -21.39
C ILE A 643 7.53 1.79 -22.85
N TRP A 644 7.67 0.76 -23.68
CA TRP A 644 7.08 0.78 -25.01
C TRP A 644 5.58 0.44 -24.91
N GLN A 645 4.74 1.42 -25.14
CA GLN A 645 3.30 1.26 -25.15
C GLN A 645 2.81 1.09 -26.59
N ARG A 646 2.11 0.00 -26.86
CA ARG A 646 1.54 -0.24 -28.20
C ARG A 646 0.30 0.63 -28.40
N MET A 647 0.05 0.95 -29.66
CA MET A 647 -1.18 1.61 -30.08
C MET A 647 -2.43 0.95 -29.46
N TRP A 648 -3.26 1.78 -28.83
CA TRP A 648 -4.53 1.47 -28.15
C TRP A 648 -4.41 0.50 -27.00
N THR A 649 -3.26 0.53 -26.33
CA THR A 649 -3.14 -0.09 -25.02
C THR A 649 -3.30 0.98 -23.96
N MET A 650 -3.81 0.57 -22.81
CA MET A 650 -3.82 1.38 -21.61
C MET A 650 -2.84 0.82 -20.61
N ARG A 651 -2.20 1.71 -19.86
CA ARG A 651 -1.40 1.40 -18.68
C ARG A 651 -1.91 2.24 -17.54
N SER A 652 -1.89 1.66 -16.36
CA SER A 652 -2.28 2.38 -15.15
C SER A 652 -1.29 2.13 -14.03
N PHE A 653 -1.08 3.18 -13.26
CA PHE A 653 -0.11 3.21 -12.19
C PHE A 653 -0.76 3.76 -10.93
N HIS A 654 -0.41 3.18 -9.79
CA HIS A 654 -0.69 3.75 -8.49
C HIS A 654 0.60 4.33 -7.94
N ASP A 655 0.58 5.58 -7.49
CA ASP A 655 1.75 6.18 -6.87
C ASP A 655 1.43 6.82 -5.53
N GLU A 656 2.40 6.75 -4.64
CA GLU A 656 2.32 7.31 -3.30
C GLU A 656 3.58 8.08 -2.95
N GLY A 657 3.44 9.25 -2.37
CA GLY A 657 4.60 10.02 -1.94
C GLY A 657 4.24 11.28 -1.19
N ARG A 658 5.27 11.86 -0.59
CA ARG A 658 5.17 13.19 0.01
C ARG A 658 5.09 14.23 -1.10
N VAL A 659 4.23 15.22 -0.95
CA VAL A 659 4.05 16.32 -1.90
C VAL A 659 3.99 17.66 -1.17
N PRO A 660 4.43 18.76 -1.81
CA PRO A 660 4.12 20.09 -1.30
C PRO A 660 2.60 20.31 -1.28
N LEU A 661 2.13 21.17 -0.37
CA LEU A 661 0.73 21.57 -0.37
C LEU A 661 0.42 22.36 -1.65
N PRO A 662 -0.60 21.96 -2.42
CA PRO A 662 -0.95 22.66 -3.67
C PRO A 662 -1.57 24.04 -3.43
N PHE A 663 -2.06 24.32 -2.22
CA PHE A 663 -2.68 25.59 -1.80
C PHE A 663 -2.64 25.70 -0.27
N ARG A 664 -2.95 26.89 0.25
CA ARG A 664 -3.12 27.17 1.68
C ARG A 664 -4.60 27.36 2.01
N THR A 665 -4.95 27.10 3.26
CA THR A 665 -6.31 27.08 3.79
C THR A 665 -6.31 27.71 5.17
N ARG A 666 -7.22 28.65 5.39
CA ARG A 666 -7.40 29.32 6.68
C ARG A 666 -8.88 29.38 7.01
N VAL A 667 -9.21 29.03 8.25
CA VAL A 667 -10.54 29.27 8.81
C VAL A 667 -10.52 30.64 9.45
N LEU A 668 -11.25 31.57 8.86
CA LEU A 668 -11.39 32.93 9.38
C LEU A 668 -12.61 32.99 10.30
N ALA A 669 -12.44 33.64 11.45
CA ALA A 669 -13.56 34.08 12.26
C ALA A 669 -14.33 35.15 11.49
N THR A 670 -15.65 35.06 11.48
CA THR A 670 -16.52 36.02 10.80
C THR A 670 -16.47 37.34 11.56
N ASP A 671 -16.23 38.45 10.86
CA ASP A 671 -16.49 39.77 11.44
C ASP A 671 -17.99 39.89 11.75
N ARG A 672 -18.29 40.48 12.91
CA ARG A 672 -19.59 40.44 13.65
C ARG A 672 -20.86 40.82 12.86
N GLU A 673 -20.78 41.27 11.62
CA GLU A 673 -21.94 41.75 10.85
C GLU A 673 -22.68 40.65 10.07
N VAL A 674 -22.03 39.52 9.74
CA VAL A 674 -22.67 38.40 9.01
C VAL A 674 -22.88 37.25 9.99
N ALA A 675 -24.12 37.05 10.45
CA ALA A 675 -24.59 35.93 11.29
C ALA A 675 -23.47 35.29 12.14
N ALA A 676 -23.19 35.90 13.31
CA ALA A 676 -21.98 35.87 14.13
C ALA A 676 -21.22 34.54 14.36
N ASP A 677 -21.72 33.39 13.87
CA ASP A 677 -21.18 32.04 14.12
C ASP A 677 -20.91 31.21 12.86
N THR A 678 -20.74 31.84 11.69
CA THR A 678 -20.53 31.09 10.42
C THR A 678 -19.09 31.22 9.92
N PRO A 679 -18.21 30.23 10.19
CA PRO A 679 -16.81 30.31 9.79
C PRO A 679 -16.67 30.46 8.28
N ILE A 680 -15.77 31.35 7.87
CA ILE A 680 -15.41 31.55 6.46
C ILE A 680 -14.16 30.72 6.20
N LEU A 681 -14.22 29.83 5.20
CA LEU A 681 -13.04 29.10 4.75
C LEU A 681 -12.40 29.87 3.60
N ARG A 682 -11.20 30.38 3.81
CA ARG A 682 -10.39 31.04 2.79
C ARG A 682 -9.31 30.11 2.27
N ILE A 683 -9.26 29.93 0.96
CA ILE A 683 -8.29 29.09 0.24
C ILE A 683 -7.42 30.01 -0.62
N GLU A 684 -6.11 29.88 -0.54
CA GLU A 684 -5.14 30.73 -1.24
C GLU A 684 -4.16 29.88 -2.07
N GLY A 685 -3.78 30.38 -3.25
CA GLY A 685 -2.80 29.73 -4.12
C GLY A 685 -3.38 28.62 -5.00
N LEU A 686 -4.71 28.56 -5.18
CA LEU A 686 -5.31 27.68 -6.17
C LEU A 686 -4.95 28.14 -7.59
N PRO A 687 -4.61 27.21 -8.51
CA PRO A 687 -4.38 27.58 -9.91
C PRO A 687 -5.61 28.25 -10.55
N PRO A 688 -5.42 29.27 -11.41
CA PRO A 688 -6.53 29.89 -12.14
C PRO A 688 -7.28 28.86 -13.01
N GLY A 689 -8.61 28.95 -13.03
CA GLY A 689 -9.48 28.02 -13.76
C GLY A 689 -9.78 26.71 -13.04
N THR A 690 -9.21 26.47 -11.85
CA THR A 690 -9.61 25.35 -10.99
C THR A 690 -11.09 25.49 -10.61
N GLN A 691 -11.82 24.38 -10.67
CA GLN A 691 -13.21 24.33 -10.24
C GLN A 691 -13.31 23.56 -8.93
N ILE A 692 -13.98 24.16 -7.93
CA ILE A 692 -14.21 23.54 -6.63
C ILE A 692 -15.60 22.92 -6.65
N SER A 693 -15.69 21.66 -6.28
CA SER A 693 -16.95 20.95 -6.08
C SER A 693 -16.96 20.28 -4.71
N ALA A 694 -18.17 20.06 -4.19
CA ALA A 694 -18.37 19.34 -2.94
C ALA A 694 -17.60 19.89 -1.71
N PRO A 695 -17.37 21.21 -1.52
CA PRO A 695 -16.60 21.67 -0.38
C PRO A 695 -17.34 21.40 0.93
N ALA A 696 -16.63 20.82 1.91
CA ALA A 696 -17.17 20.56 3.24
C ALA A 696 -16.14 20.90 4.32
N LEU A 697 -16.64 21.33 5.48
CA LEU A 697 -15.83 21.66 6.65
C LEU A 697 -16.34 20.86 7.85
N CYS A 698 -15.46 20.12 8.51
CA CYS A 698 -15.72 19.51 9.80
C CYS A 698 -14.99 20.33 10.88
N LEU A 699 -15.71 20.73 11.92
CA LEU A 699 -15.16 21.46 13.07
C LEU A 699 -15.14 20.52 14.28
N GLY A 700 -13.96 20.35 14.87
CA GLY A 700 -13.79 19.54 16.07
C GLY A 700 -14.32 18.10 15.91
N SER A 701 -15.00 17.58 16.93
CA SER A 701 -15.35 16.16 17.08
C SER A 701 -16.49 15.63 16.20
N GLY A 702 -16.82 16.29 15.08
CA GLY A 702 -17.73 15.72 14.07
C GLY A 702 -18.87 16.62 13.61
N ARG A 703 -18.77 17.94 13.76
CA ARG A 703 -19.79 18.87 13.24
C ARG A 703 -19.46 19.24 11.81
N TRP A 704 -20.24 18.73 10.87
CA TRP A 704 -20.06 18.94 9.44
C TRP A 704 -20.89 20.11 8.95
N ARG A 705 -20.29 20.94 8.09
CA ARG A 705 -20.95 22.01 7.36
C ARG A 705 -20.68 21.84 5.88
N SER A 706 -21.74 21.84 5.08
CA SER A 706 -21.61 21.97 3.62
C SER A 706 -21.33 23.43 3.28
N LEU A 707 -20.33 23.67 2.44
CA LEU A 707 -19.98 25.00 1.97
C LEU A 707 -20.55 25.24 0.56
N ALA A 708 -20.84 26.49 0.22
CA ALA A 708 -21.22 26.87 -1.14
C ALA A 708 -20.02 26.66 -2.06
N ALA A 709 -20.16 25.85 -3.10
CA ALA A 709 -19.19 25.84 -4.19
C ALA A 709 -19.33 27.16 -4.97
N PRO A 710 -18.21 27.83 -5.33
CA PRO A 710 -18.27 28.99 -6.21
C PRO A 710 -18.83 28.55 -7.57
N VAL A 711 -19.70 29.37 -8.16
CA VAL A 711 -20.25 29.12 -9.50
C VAL A 711 -19.16 29.29 -10.56
N ASP A 712 -18.31 30.28 -10.36
CA ASP A 712 -17.23 30.61 -11.28
C ASP A 712 -15.94 29.85 -10.93
N PRO A 713 -15.13 29.48 -11.95
CA PRO A 713 -13.78 28.97 -11.73
C PRO A 713 -12.92 29.97 -10.95
N VAL A 714 -11.90 29.45 -10.26
CA VAL A 714 -10.94 30.24 -9.48
C VAL A 714 -10.32 31.35 -10.35
N GLY A 715 -10.33 32.57 -9.84
CA GLY A 715 -9.78 33.75 -10.48
C GLY A 715 -8.25 33.75 -10.59
N PRO A 716 -7.67 34.78 -11.22
CA PRO A 716 -6.22 34.89 -11.42
C PRO A 716 -5.43 35.12 -10.12
N ASP A 717 -6.06 35.59 -9.05
CA ASP A 717 -5.46 35.76 -7.73
C ASP A 717 -5.32 34.43 -6.96
N GLY A 718 -6.00 33.38 -7.40
CA GLY A 718 -5.95 32.06 -6.77
C GLY A 718 -6.58 32.03 -5.38
N VAL A 719 -7.41 33.01 -5.03
CA VAL A 719 -8.06 33.13 -3.72
C VAL A 719 -9.54 32.82 -3.86
N VAL A 720 -10.06 31.98 -2.96
CA VAL A 720 -11.49 31.67 -2.88
C VAL A 720 -11.95 31.69 -1.44
N GLU A 721 -13.06 32.37 -1.18
CA GLU A 721 -13.75 32.34 0.11
C GLU A 721 -15.03 31.50 -0.02
N LEU A 722 -15.19 30.53 0.88
CA LEU A 722 -16.30 29.60 0.91
C LEU A 722 -17.11 29.80 2.19
N TYR A 723 -18.41 29.94 2.03
CA TYR A 723 -19.36 30.19 3.11
C TYR A 723 -20.22 28.95 3.35
N SER A 724 -20.61 28.72 4.61
CA SER A 724 -21.55 27.65 4.94
C SER A 724 -22.94 27.95 4.37
N VAL A 725 -23.57 26.93 3.76
CA VAL A 725 -24.91 27.06 3.15
C VAL A 725 -25.99 26.24 3.85
N MET A 726 -25.58 25.31 4.73
CA MET A 726 -26.47 24.38 5.41
C MET A 726 -26.15 24.37 6.90
N PRO A 727 -27.13 24.06 7.76
CA PRO A 727 -26.90 23.86 9.18
C PRO A 727 -25.91 22.71 9.43
N GLU A 728 -25.35 22.68 10.63
CA GLU A 728 -24.44 21.62 11.04
C GLU A 728 -25.12 20.24 11.02
N THR A 729 -24.41 19.24 10.51
CA THR A 729 -24.83 17.83 10.53
C THR A 729 -23.82 16.98 11.30
N ALA A 730 -24.29 15.88 11.90
CA ALA A 730 -23.41 14.93 12.60
C ALA A 730 -22.63 14.02 11.62
N GLU A 731 -23.15 13.85 10.42
CA GLU A 731 -22.56 13.01 9.38
C GLU A 731 -21.92 13.85 8.27
N PRO A 732 -20.84 13.35 7.63
CA PRO A 732 -20.29 14.00 6.45
C PRO A 732 -21.35 14.04 5.33
N PRO A 733 -21.28 15.03 4.43
CA PRO A 733 -22.16 15.05 3.26
C PRO A 733 -22.07 13.73 2.49
N VAL A 734 -23.19 13.23 1.96
CA VAL A 734 -23.32 11.89 1.33
C VAL A 734 -22.25 11.62 0.25
N ILE A 735 -21.83 12.66 -0.47
CA ILE A 735 -20.78 12.58 -1.49
C ILE A 735 -19.39 12.29 -0.92
N TRP A 736 -19.16 12.49 0.38
CA TRP A 736 -17.93 12.17 1.11
C TRP A 736 -18.06 10.92 1.96
N ALA A 737 -19.29 10.48 2.23
CA ALA A 737 -19.53 9.20 2.87
C ALA A 737 -18.96 8.08 2.00
N SER A 738 -18.17 7.20 2.62
CA SER A 738 -17.82 5.93 1.99
C SER A 738 -19.14 5.19 1.75
N GLN A 739 -19.58 5.09 0.50
CA GLN A 739 -20.72 4.24 0.19
C GLN A 739 -20.39 2.83 0.68
N SER A 740 -21.22 2.28 1.58
CA SER A 740 -21.08 0.89 1.96
C SER A 740 -21.22 0.06 0.68
N GLN A 741 -20.26 -0.85 0.46
CA GLN A 741 -20.22 -1.72 -0.73
C GLN A 741 -21.56 -2.41 -1.01
N SER A 742 -22.40 -2.60 0.03
CA SER A 742 -23.74 -3.20 -0.06
C SER A 742 -24.63 -2.57 -1.13
N ASN A 743 -24.53 -1.25 -1.39
CA ASN A 743 -25.38 -0.59 -2.38
C ASN A 743 -24.80 -0.62 -3.81
N GLN A 744 -23.53 -0.98 -4.00
CA GLN A 744 -22.92 -1.03 -5.34
C GLN A 744 -23.11 -2.36 -6.06
N TYR A 745 -23.38 -3.44 -5.32
CA TYR A 745 -23.60 -4.78 -5.86
C TYR A 745 -25.08 -5.08 -6.11
N ASP A 746 -25.89 -4.06 -6.43
CA ASP A 746 -27.20 -4.32 -7.00
C ASP A 746 -26.98 -4.94 -8.40
N TYR A 747 -26.92 -6.28 -8.44
CA TYR A 747 -26.63 -7.14 -9.60
C TYR A 747 -27.66 -7.00 -10.73
N SER A 748 -28.66 -6.14 -10.57
CA SER A 748 -29.86 -6.08 -11.39
C SER A 748 -29.78 -5.13 -12.60
N MET A 749 -28.70 -4.38 -12.84
CA MET A 749 -28.63 -3.42 -13.95
C MET A 749 -27.35 -3.48 -14.79
N PRO A 750 -27.45 -3.47 -16.14
CA PRO A 750 -26.30 -3.41 -17.03
C PRO A 750 -25.62 -2.03 -16.92
N ARG A 751 -24.46 -2.01 -16.25
CA ARG A 751 -23.57 -0.88 -16.02
C ARG A 751 -22.99 -0.32 -17.35
N LEU A 752 -23.72 0.60 -17.99
CA LEU A 752 -23.19 1.40 -19.10
C LEU A 752 -23.02 2.89 -18.76
N ALA A 753 -23.51 3.34 -17.60
CA ALA A 753 -23.23 4.70 -17.14
C ALA A 753 -21.92 4.70 -16.33
N PRO A 754 -20.90 5.49 -16.71
CA PRO A 754 -19.74 5.70 -15.86
C PRO A 754 -20.25 6.26 -14.52
N VAL A 755 -20.06 5.50 -13.45
CA VAL A 755 -20.39 5.98 -12.10
C VAL A 755 -19.37 7.05 -11.79
N ALA A 756 -19.81 8.32 -11.80
CA ALA A 756 -18.93 9.43 -11.45
C ALA A 756 -18.26 9.12 -10.12
N THR A 757 -16.93 9.19 -10.10
CA THR A 757 -16.15 8.83 -8.92
C THR A 757 -16.63 9.61 -7.70
N ASN A 758 -17.16 8.90 -6.72
CA ASN A 758 -17.49 9.46 -5.42
C ASN A 758 -16.14 9.77 -4.71
N PRO A 759 -15.91 11.01 -4.25
CA PRO A 759 -14.63 11.35 -3.64
C PRO A 759 -14.37 10.58 -2.33
N GLY A 760 -15.40 10.19 -1.59
CA GLY A 760 -15.30 9.27 -0.46
C GLY A 760 -14.67 7.91 -0.82
N THR A 761 -14.87 7.42 -2.05
CA THR A 761 -14.24 6.20 -2.56
C THR A 761 -12.73 6.38 -2.75
N ALA A 762 -12.27 7.54 -3.22
CA ALA A 762 -10.82 7.81 -3.35
C ALA A 762 -10.11 7.86 -1.99
N LEU A 763 -10.83 8.27 -0.95
CA LEU A 763 -10.32 8.27 0.42
C LEU A 763 -10.18 6.85 1.01
N GLN A 764 -10.67 5.82 0.30
CA GLN A 764 -10.46 4.41 0.64
C GLN A 764 -9.23 3.81 -0.05
N LEU A 765 -8.49 4.56 -0.87
CA LEU A 765 -7.19 4.11 -1.39
C LEU A 765 -6.21 3.78 -0.26
N LEU A 766 -5.21 2.96 -0.60
CA LEU A 766 -4.06 2.74 0.26
C LEU A 766 -3.32 4.07 0.49
N GLY A 767 -2.98 4.36 1.75
CA GLY A 767 -2.53 5.69 2.16
C GLY A 767 -3.66 6.49 2.83
N PRO A 768 -4.61 7.11 2.11
CA PRO A 768 -5.67 7.91 2.72
C PRO A 768 -6.46 7.16 3.77
N ARG A 769 -6.76 5.88 3.53
CA ARG A 769 -7.44 5.04 4.53
C ARG A 769 -6.61 4.89 5.81
N ALA A 770 -5.30 4.68 5.70
CA ALA A 770 -4.41 4.53 6.85
C ALA A 770 -4.34 5.82 7.69
N ARG A 771 -4.43 6.99 7.04
CA ARG A 771 -4.39 8.31 7.70
C ARG A 771 -5.71 8.75 8.34
N ALA A 772 -6.83 8.10 7.99
CA ALA A 772 -8.16 8.52 8.45
C ALA A 772 -8.33 8.48 9.97
N GLY A 773 -7.73 7.48 10.64
CA GLY A 773 -7.77 7.37 12.11
C GLY A 773 -7.09 8.55 12.79
N VAL A 774 -5.89 8.91 12.33
CA VAL A 774 -5.11 10.03 12.88
C VAL A 774 -5.78 11.38 12.61
N ILE A 775 -6.35 11.58 11.42
CA ILE A 775 -7.17 12.78 11.12
C ILE A 775 -8.33 12.91 12.13
N SER A 776 -8.97 11.79 12.47
CA SER A 776 -10.04 11.77 13.47
C SER A 776 -9.52 12.13 14.88
N THR A 777 -8.31 11.71 15.24
CA THR A 777 -7.66 12.11 16.51
C THR A 777 -7.40 13.61 16.59
N TYR A 778 -6.88 14.24 15.51
CA TYR A 778 -6.75 15.69 15.45
C TYR A 778 -8.10 16.39 15.64
N LEU A 779 -9.14 15.94 14.94
CA LEU A 779 -10.49 16.48 15.07
C LEU A 779 -11.05 16.36 16.50
N GLN A 780 -10.80 15.23 17.18
CA GLN A 780 -11.22 15.02 18.57
C GLN A 780 -10.56 15.97 19.57
N SER A 781 -9.41 16.56 19.25
CA SER A 781 -8.77 17.57 20.11
C SER A 781 -9.56 18.88 20.20
N GLY A 782 -10.47 19.14 19.25
CA GLY A 782 -11.20 20.40 19.14
C GLY A 782 -10.35 21.59 18.65
N ARG A 783 -9.03 21.41 18.43
CA ARG A 783 -8.12 22.46 17.94
C ARG A 783 -7.93 22.46 16.43
N TRP A 784 -8.50 21.46 15.75
CA TRP A 784 -8.34 21.27 14.31
C TRP A 784 -9.70 21.19 13.62
N GLY A 785 -9.75 21.76 12.42
CA GLY A 785 -10.81 21.56 11.45
C GLY A 785 -10.32 20.67 10.31
N LEU A 786 -11.25 20.00 9.64
CA LEU A 786 -10.96 19.23 8.43
C LEU A 786 -11.74 19.80 7.26
N VAL A 787 -11.00 20.21 6.23
CA VAL A 787 -11.54 20.70 4.97
C VAL A 787 -11.52 19.57 3.95
N LEU A 788 -12.67 19.30 3.31
CA LEU A 788 -12.79 18.37 2.20
C LEU A 788 -13.05 19.14 0.90
N LEU A 789 -12.25 18.89 -0.13
CA LEU A 789 -12.38 19.56 -1.44
C LEU A 789 -12.27 18.55 -2.57
N ARG A 790 -13.16 18.63 -3.55
CA ARG A 790 -12.98 17.99 -4.86
C ARG A 790 -12.69 19.06 -5.90
N LEU A 791 -11.43 19.12 -6.31
CA LEU A 791 -10.90 20.09 -7.26
C LEU A 791 -10.79 19.46 -8.65
N HIS A 792 -11.32 20.16 -9.64
CA HIS A 792 -11.21 19.81 -11.05
C HIS A 792 -10.29 20.80 -11.76
N SER A 793 -9.85 20.40 -12.96
CA SER A 793 -8.99 21.24 -13.79
C SER A 793 -7.65 21.59 -13.13
N MET A 794 -7.16 20.77 -12.19
CA MET A 794 -5.86 20.98 -11.58
C MET A 794 -4.74 20.65 -12.58
N PRO A 795 -3.62 21.38 -12.61
CA PRO A 795 -2.46 21.00 -13.39
C PRO A 795 -2.00 19.58 -13.05
N SER A 796 -1.64 18.81 -14.08
CA SER A 796 -1.02 17.49 -13.88
C SER A 796 0.35 17.68 -13.23
N ASP A 797 0.62 16.95 -12.16
CA ASP A 797 1.93 16.79 -11.51
C ASP A 797 2.77 15.68 -12.16
N VAL A 798 2.29 15.12 -13.27
CA VAL A 798 2.95 14.06 -14.02
C VAL A 798 3.10 14.53 -15.46
N HIS A 799 4.34 14.47 -15.94
CA HIS A 799 4.68 14.80 -17.31
C HIS A 799 5.13 13.53 -18.04
N LEU A 800 4.62 13.37 -19.25
CA LEU A 800 4.93 12.23 -20.11
C LEU A 800 5.45 12.75 -21.44
N GLU A 801 6.66 12.32 -21.81
CA GLU A 801 7.25 12.68 -23.10
C GLU A 801 6.33 12.22 -24.24
N GLY A 802 5.89 13.17 -25.08
CA GLY A 802 5.02 12.89 -26.22
C GLY A 802 3.53 12.73 -25.90
N ALA A 803 3.10 12.95 -24.66
CA ALA A 803 1.67 12.97 -24.30
C ALA A 803 1.27 14.37 -23.81
N GLN A 804 0.07 14.83 -24.17
CA GLN A 804 -0.46 16.07 -23.61
C GLN A 804 -0.98 15.80 -22.20
N PRO A 805 -0.45 16.47 -21.16
CA PRO A 805 -1.00 16.35 -19.82
C PRO A 805 -2.45 16.87 -19.85
N ARG A 806 -3.40 16.05 -19.40
CA ARG A 806 -4.76 16.54 -19.14
C ARG A 806 -4.83 17.07 -17.72
N PRO A 807 -5.76 18.00 -17.45
CA PRO A 807 -6.01 18.40 -16.07
C PRO A 807 -6.37 17.18 -15.21
N ARG A 808 -5.82 17.12 -14.01
CA ARG A 808 -6.09 16.05 -13.05
C ARG A 808 -7.29 16.41 -12.18
N GLN A 809 -7.98 15.39 -11.70
CA GLN A 809 -8.93 15.54 -10.61
C GLN A 809 -8.19 15.33 -9.29
N LEU A 810 -8.41 16.24 -8.34
CA LEU A 810 -7.77 16.20 -7.03
C LEU A 810 -8.82 16.18 -5.92
N ILE A 811 -8.68 15.24 -5.00
CA ILE A 811 -9.54 15.04 -3.84
C ILE A 811 -8.68 15.31 -2.61
N CYS A 812 -9.04 16.31 -1.81
CA CYS A 812 -8.23 16.78 -0.69
C CYS A 812 -8.92 16.59 0.65
N ARG A 813 -8.14 16.19 1.65
CA ARG A 813 -8.43 16.36 3.08
C ARG A 813 -7.36 17.26 3.68
N VAL A 814 -7.73 18.43 4.17
CA VAL A 814 -6.77 19.39 4.74
C VAL A 814 -7.12 19.65 6.20
N LEU A 815 -6.23 19.26 7.10
CA LEU A 815 -6.28 19.63 8.50
C LEU A 815 -5.79 21.06 8.65
N VAL A 816 -6.63 21.89 9.25
CA VAL A 816 -6.38 23.32 9.49
C VAL A 816 -6.47 23.61 10.98
N PRO A 817 -5.51 24.35 11.56
CA PRO A 817 -5.64 24.77 12.95
C PRO A 817 -6.84 25.73 13.07
N LEU A 818 -7.67 25.51 14.08
CA LEU A 818 -8.74 26.44 14.41
C LEU A 818 -8.15 27.60 15.21
N PRO A 819 -8.62 28.85 14.99
CA PRO A 819 -8.24 29.96 15.84
C PRO A 819 -8.54 29.58 17.30
N ALA A 820 -7.59 29.85 18.20
CA ALA A 820 -7.83 29.64 19.62
C ALA A 820 -9.09 30.42 19.99
N GLU A 821 -10.07 29.76 20.62
CA GLU A 821 -11.16 30.49 21.25
C GLU A 821 -10.52 31.57 22.13
N PRO A 822 -10.87 32.85 21.94
CA PRO A 822 -10.33 33.91 22.77
C PRO A 822 -10.62 33.49 24.20
N ALA A 823 -9.58 33.21 24.97
CA ALA A 823 -9.73 32.73 26.34
C ALA A 823 -10.67 33.71 27.03
N ASP A 824 -11.89 33.24 27.38
CA ASP A 824 -13.01 34.06 27.85
C ASP A 824 -12.48 35.06 28.89
N SER A 825 -12.17 36.28 28.44
CA SER A 825 -11.23 37.13 29.16
C SER A 825 -11.87 37.80 30.37
N ASP A 826 -13.18 37.62 30.60
CA ASP A 826 -13.93 38.44 31.56
C ASP A 826 -15.10 37.73 32.29
N SER A 827 -15.16 36.40 32.37
CA SER A 827 -16.18 35.77 33.24
C SER A 827 -15.88 35.89 34.75
N THR A 828 -14.70 36.39 35.12
CA THR A 828 -14.30 36.66 36.53
C THR A 828 -14.31 38.15 36.85
N THR A 829 -15.50 38.77 36.97
CA THR A 829 -15.84 39.78 38.00
C THR A 829 -17.25 40.34 37.75
N SER A 830 -18.29 39.51 37.93
CA SER A 830 -19.52 40.08 38.50
C SER A 830 -19.26 40.28 39.99
N GLU A 831 -18.57 41.37 40.33
CA GLU A 831 -18.51 41.90 41.69
C GLU A 831 -19.96 42.10 42.16
N SER A 832 -20.40 41.19 43.03
CA SER A 832 -21.58 41.31 43.85
C SER A 832 -21.46 42.57 44.71
N SER A 833 -21.87 43.70 44.15
CA SER A 833 -22.22 44.90 44.90
C SER A 833 -23.67 44.76 45.38
N GLN A 834 -23.85 44.22 46.58
CA GLN A 834 -25.01 44.54 47.42
C GLN A 834 -24.52 45.29 48.67
N PRO A 835 -25.21 46.37 49.07
CA PRO A 835 -24.81 47.26 50.16
C PRO A 835 -24.93 46.65 51.57
#